data_AF-A0A8H7Q1G8-F1
#
_entry.id   AF-A0A8H7Q1G8-F1
#
_cell.length_a   1.000
_cell.length_b   1.000
_cell.length_c   1.000
_cell.angle_alpha   90.00
_cell.angle_beta   90.00
_cell.angle_gamma   90.00
#
_symmetry.space_group_name_H-M   'P 1'
#
loop_
_entity.id
_entity.type
_entity.pdbx_description
1 polymer ?
#
loop_
_entity_poly.entity_id
_entity_poly.type
_entity_poly.pdbx_seq_one_letter_code
_entity_poly.pdbx_strand_id
1 'polypeptide(L)'
;MPPLQYNVRLYIDILNLFKPIFKSLFGLSTPVDIDITFAGEEHRKHVDVKVDKDHRESMPLYLDGESVKGKRECQECRTNQLLIEPKVTIRPRDGKKVEHNGIKIEFVGSIDLTQSGSKTTEFLALSQELAAPGDMRQATSFDFEFKNVEKQYECYYGINAKLRYFVRVTAARRMADLVKERDIWVYSYTLPADLNNSIKMEVGIEDCLHIEFEYNKSMYHMKDVIVGKIYFLLVRIKIKHMELSIIRRETTGAAPNLYNESETITKFEIMDGAPVRGETIPIRLFLGGFELTPTFRDINKKYSTRYYLNLVLIDEENRRYFKQQEITIFRRKVDDGFPPDETNGEAKTSPLPFHFDMIIPAFDESNGSQKEFLAYFSDVLAENVTIANYESVLGKDSKATYWLCASNADDALKLLDAGVGKVVFDLDTYLRIENDINHVSPQRLGVVVGPSQSLSKIQQAAHQPSAYILAGDLATIAQDANVIEFASSAKKNLLPEGGARRICVLTDSAPQLELISSLDRVNLDVIVPKQFLTTSSPAESGKINVGQAFMASAITDRADKLYPTMVVDERKVALGLVYSSIESVAESIKTGTGVYQSRTRGLWYKGATSGATQTLLNVQFDCDSDALQFTVRQNGSGFCHLNTKSCFGAESGISALEKTLFQRKETAPEGSYTARLFNDAKLLNAKIMEEAEELCEAETKEDVAWEAADLIYFAITRCVAAGVSVSDIEKNLDKKALKISRRPGNAKPKWEAAQNNTEKQAAPAQPAAAPQPIATESGRIQMNYYDAAKISSKVRTDLLKRPIINSSDIMSRVTPIINAVRERGDAAVLELTAKFDRVQLPATVIKAPFSPESMQLDEKTKAAIDQAYENIYKFHDAQMDRETLVVETMPGVVCSRFARPIEKVGLYVPGGTAVLPSSALMLGIPAKVAGCKQIVLATPPRPDGSIVPDVMYVAHKVGATHVVTAGGAQAVAAMAYGTETIPKVDKICGPGNQFVTAAKMLAQNDSSCLVSIDMPAGPSEVLVVADQNSNPAYVASDLLSQAEHGADSQVVLVAAGITDEKLAEIEEQIHVQASRLPRVDIVRQSIPKSYTLRVANLSEAMEFSNDYAPEHLILHIDDAQDAIPLVQNAGSVFVGAYSPESCGDYASGTNHTLPTYGYSRMYSGVNTLTFVKHITSQHLTADGLNRLGDTVMQLAEREGLEAHRNAVAIRVADLRK
;
A
#
# COMPACT_ATOMS: atom_id res chain seq x y z
N MET A 1 6.42 -43.98 30.98
CA MET A 1 4.96 -44.24 30.95
C MET A 1 4.24 -43.00 31.49
N PRO A 2 3.09 -42.60 30.94
CA PRO A 2 2.64 -42.77 29.55
C PRO A 2 2.35 -41.34 28.95
N PRO A 3 1.37 -41.01 28.06
CA PRO A 3 1.67 -40.20 26.87
C PRO A 3 0.71 -38.99 26.62
N LEU A 4 0.71 -38.47 25.37
CA LEU A 4 -0.25 -37.57 24.71
C LEU A 4 -0.16 -36.05 24.99
N GLN A 5 0.43 -35.27 24.05
CA GLN A 5 -0.04 -33.89 23.79
C GLN A 5 0.35 -33.24 22.43
N TYR A 6 0.47 -34.00 21.33
CA TYR A 6 0.36 -33.43 19.96
C TYR A 6 -0.77 -34.03 19.12
N ASN A 7 -1.78 -34.57 19.81
CA ASN A 7 -3.13 -34.62 19.31
C ASN A 7 -3.83 -33.33 19.79
N VAL A 8 -3.60 -32.22 19.07
CA VAL A 8 -4.25 -30.92 19.37
C VAL A 8 -4.77 -30.23 18.10
N ARG A 9 -4.01 -30.09 17.01
CA ARG A 9 -4.58 -29.61 15.73
C ARG A 9 -5.50 -30.68 15.14
N LEU A 10 -4.96 -31.86 14.84
CA LEU A 10 -5.74 -33.04 14.43
C LEU A 10 -6.84 -33.45 15.43
N TYR A 11 -6.68 -33.14 16.72
CA TYR A 11 -7.70 -33.45 17.74
C TYR A 11 -8.72 -32.32 17.93
N ILE A 12 -8.39 -31.05 17.62
CA ILE A 12 -9.37 -29.98 17.44
C ILE A 12 -10.18 -30.26 16.18
N ASP A 13 -9.58 -30.76 15.11
CA ASP A 13 -10.27 -31.08 13.86
C ASP A 13 -11.11 -32.35 13.98
N ILE A 14 -10.62 -33.41 14.64
CA ILE A 14 -11.46 -34.54 15.05
C ILE A 14 -12.55 -34.06 16.03
N LEU A 15 -12.28 -33.19 17.01
CA LEU A 15 -13.32 -32.57 17.84
C LEU A 15 -14.19 -31.56 17.08
N ASN A 16 -13.85 -31.11 15.88
CA ASN A 16 -14.69 -30.28 15.02
C ASN A 16 -15.62 -31.17 14.19
N LEU A 17 -15.13 -32.29 13.66
CA LEU A 17 -15.96 -33.37 13.09
C LEU A 17 -16.93 -33.96 14.14
N PHE A 18 -16.50 -34.08 15.41
CA PHE A 18 -17.33 -34.58 16.52
C PHE A 18 -18.00 -33.47 17.36
N LYS A 19 -17.84 -32.17 17.06
CA LYS A 19 -18.55 -31.08 17.76
C LYS A 19 -20.05 -31.03 17.46
N PRO A 20 -20.56 -31.38 16.26
CA PRO A 20 -21.99 -31.63 16.06
C PRO A 20 -22.51 -32.67 17.07
N ILE A 21 -21.73 -33.72 17.31
CA ILE A 21 -22.08 -34.83 18.20
C ILE A 21 -21.98 -34.41 19.69
N PHE A 22 -21.00 -33.59 20.09
CA PHE A 22 -20.88 -33.15 21.49
C PHE A 22 -21.74 -31.92 21.87
N LYS A 23 -21.97 -30.94 20.97
CA LYS A 23 -22.99 -29.88 21.20
C LYS A 23 -24.42 -30.44 21.15
N SER A 24 -24.64 -31.63 20.59
CA SER A 24 -25.89 -32.39 20.69
C SER A 24 -26.13 -33.03 22.07
N LEU A 25 -25.11 -33.17 22.94
CA LEU A 25 -25.24 -33.90 24.21
C LEU A 25 -25.54 -33.02 25.44
N PHE A 26 -25.24 -31.72 25.40
CA PHE A 26 -25.38 -30.82 26.57
C PHE A 26 -26.15 -29.52 26.30
N GLY A 27 -27.34 -29.66 25.70
CA GLY A 27 -28.59 -28.95 26.08
C GLY A 27 -28.72 -27.42 25.99
N LEU A 28 -27.64 -26.64 26.01
CA LEU A 28 -27.64 -25.17 26.03
C LEU A 28 -26.65 -24.59 25.01
N SER A 29 -26.53 -25.26 23.85
CA SER A 29 -25.94 -24.58 22.70
C SER A 29 -26.84 -23.41 22.33
N THR A 30 -26.28 -22.19 22.33
CA THR A 30 -26.78 -21.15 21.43
C THR A 30 -26.87 -21.82 20.06
N PRO A 31 -27.99 -21.69 19.31
CA PRO A 31 -28.24 -22.51 18.15
C PRO A 31 -27.25 -22.27 16.98
N VAL A 32 -26.07 -21.66 17.20
CA VAL A 32 -25.45 -20.65 16.32
C VAL A 32 -23.93 -20.34 16.55
N ASP A 33 -23.20 -19.84 15.51
CA ASP A 33 -21.83 -19.21 15.50
C ASP A 33 -21.65 -18.16 14.32
N ILE A 34 -20.74 -17.17 14.38
CA ILE A 34 -20.39 -16.20 13.28
C ILE A 34 -18.86 -16.08 13.04
N ASP A 35 -18.48 -15.63 11.84
CA ASP A 35 -17.12 -15.33 11.39
C ASP A 35 -17.06 -14.15 10.39
N ILE A 36 -15.89 -13.50 10.27
CA ILE A 36 -15.59 -12.28 9.48
C ILE A 36 -14.24 -12.44 8.79
N THR A 37 -14.13 -12.09 7.51
CA THR A 37 -12.85 -12.05 6.77
C THR A 37 -12.77 -10.82 5.87
N PHE A 38 -11.58 -10.21 5.73
CA PHE A 38 -11.38 -9.10 4.80
C PHE A 38 -10.83 -9.57 3.45
N ALA A 39 -10.85 -8.70 2.44
CA ALA A 39 -10.60 -9.08 1.06
C ALA A 39 -9.40 -8.36 0.45
N GLY A 40 -8.47 -9.10 -0.17
CA GLY A 40 -7.15 -8.54 -0.41
C GLY A 40 -6.50 -8.25 0.95
N GLU A 41 -6.82 -9.06 1.95
CA GLU A 41 -6.19 -9.02 3.28
C GLU A 41 -4.85 -9.71 3.14
N GLU A 42 -4.88 -10.91 2.58
CA GLU A 42 -3.73 -11.73 2.24
C GLU A 42 -2.66 -10.95 1.43
N HIS A 43 -3.03 -10.29 0.33
CA HIS A 43 -2.07 -9.52 -0.50
C HIS A 43 -1.56 -8.22 0.13
N ARG A 44 -2.07 -7.83 1.31
CA ARG A 44 -1.77 -6.56 1.98
C ARG A 44 -0.54 -6.63 2.87
N LYS A 45 0.13 -5.49 3.04
CA LYS A 45 1.00 -5.26 4.21
C LYS A 45 0.15 -5.38 5.48
N HIS A 46 0.73 -5.90 6.55
CA HIS A 46 0.11 -5.95 7.87
C HIS A 46 0.96 -5.15 8.87
N VAL A 47 0.32 -4.72 9.96
CA VAL A 47 0.97 -4.09 11.11
C VAL A 47 0.73 -4.99 12.32
N ASP A 48 1.80 -5.37 13.02
CA ASP A 48 1.70 -6.14 14.27
C ASP A 48 1.40 -5.20 15.43
N VAL A 49 0.13 -5.19 15.86
CA VAL A 49 -0.41 -4.27 16.87
C VAL A 49 -0.35 -4.93 18.24
N LYS A 50 0.12 -4.18 19.25
CA LYS A 50 0.05 -4.61 20.64
C LYS A 50 -1.33 -4.30 21.22
N VAL A 51 -2.19 -5.31 21.30
CA VAL A 51 -3.57 -5.16 21.81
C VAL A 51 -3.60 -5.17 23.33
N ASP A 52 -2.79 -6.06 23.94
CA ASP A 52 -2.61 -6.26 25.38
C ASP A 52 -1.13 -6.53 25.74
N LYS A 53 -0.81 -6.71 27.03
CA LYS A 53 0.59 -6.82 27.50
C LYS A 53 1.39 -7.97 26.90
N ASP A 54 0.75 -9.13 26.73
CA ASP A 54 1.39 -10.40 26.30
C ASP A 54 0.85 -10.91 24.94
N HIS A 55 -0.04 -10.13 24.29
CA HIS A 55 -0.72 -10.52 23.06
C HIS A 55 -0.57 -9.43 21.98
N ARG A 56 -0.18 -9.86 20.77
CA ARG A 56 -0.07 -9.02 19.56
C ARG A 56 -0.97 -9.60 18.48
N GLU A 57 -1.67 -8.73 17.76
CA GLU A 57 -2.53 -9.11 16.64
C GLU A 57 -2.02 -8.44 15.37
N SER A 58 -1.83 -9.23 14.31
CA SER A 58 -1.42 -8.71 13.01
C SER A 58 -2.67 -8.21 12.28
N MET A 59 -2.71 -6.91 11.98
CA MET A 59 -3.86 -6.24 11.39
C MET A 59 -3.53 -5.76 9.96
N PRO A 60 -4.40 -5.97 8.97
CA PRO A 60 -4.17 -5.47 7.61
C PRO A 60 -4.02 -3.96 7.58
N LEU A 61 -2.95 -3.47 6.93
CA LEU A 61 -2.69 -2.05 6.75
C LEU A 61 -3.51 -1.50 5.59
N TYR A 62 -4.38 -0.55 5.90
CA TYR A 62 -5.03 0.27 4.89
C TYR A 62 -4.52 1.71 4.89
N LEU A 63 -4.59 2.37 3.74
CA LEU A 63 -4.28 3.78 3.59
C LEU A 63 -5.53 4.66 3.74
N ASP A 64 -5.30 5.94 4.00
CA ASP A 64 -6.27 6.99 3.68
C ASP A 64 -6.43 7.11 2.15
N GLY A 65 -7.65 7.27 1.65
CA GLY A 65 -7.97 7.00 0.23
C GLY A 65 -7.99 5.50 -0.10
N GLU A 66 -8.29 4.64 0.87
CA GLU A 66 -8.48 3.19 0.70
C GLU A 66 -9.64 2.70 1.59
N SER A 67 -9.80 1.40 1.88
CA SER A 67 -11.08 0.77 2.31
C SER A 67 -11.11 0.14 3.68
N VAL A 68 -12.27 -0.45 4.01
CA VAL A 68 -12.29 -1.85 4.45
C VAL A 68 -13.32 -2.63 3.62
N LYS A 69 -13.16 -3.95 3.48
CA LYS A 69 -14.22 -4.83 2.97
C LYS A 69 -13.99 -6.30 3.34
N GLY A 70 -15.06 -7.09 3.29
CA GLY A 70 -15.07 -8.52 3.04
C GLY A 70 -16.19 -8.90 2.06
N LYS A 71 -15.96 -8.58 0.79
CA LYS A 71 -16.77 -8.86 -0.40
C LYS A 71 -15.77 -9.20 -1.50
N ARG A 72 -16.18 -9.95 -2.50
CA ARG A 72 -15.28 -10.49 -3.54
C ARG A 72 -15.27 -9.54 -4.76
N GLU A 73 -14.15 -9.39 -5.49
CA GLU A 73 -13.99 -8.41 -6.60
C GLU A 73 -13.59 -9.00 -7.92
N CYS A 74 -13.61 -8.18 -9.01
CA CYS A 74 -13.33 -8.66 -10.36
C CYS A 74 -12.59 -7.76 -11.43
N GLN A 75 -11.26 -7.86 -11.70
CA GLN A 75 -10.55 -7.37 -12.94
C GLN A 75 -9.43 -8.29 -13.63
N GLU A 76 -9.74 -9.01 -14.75
CA GLU A 76 -9.01 -9.33 -16.06
C GLU A 76 -7.49 -9.75 -16.34
N CYS A 77 -7.16 -11.07 -16.33
CA CYS A 77 -6.01 -11.93 -16.82
C CYS A 77 -6.44 -13.45 -16.74
N ARG A 78 -5.63 -14.44 -16.27
CA ARG A 78 -6.02 -15.87 -16.07
C ARG A 78 -5.35 -16.55 -14.85
N THR A 79 -5.79 -17.79 -14.55
CA THR A 79 -5.41 -18.80 -13.50
C THR A 79 -6.18 -18.88 -12.15
N ASN A 80 -6.76 -20.04 -11.82
CA ASN A 80 -7.32 -20.34 -10.48
C ASN A 80 -6.20 -20.45 -9.42
N GLN A 81 -6.45 -19.93 -8.20
CA GLN A 81 -5.99 -20.49 -6.90
C GLN A 81 -7.04 -20.12 -5.80
N LEU A 82 -6.99 -20.75 -4.62
CA LEU A 82 -8.02 -20.81 -3.56
C LEU A 82 -8.48 -19.44 -3.01
N LEU A 83 -9.47 -18.86 -3.68
CA LEU A 83 -10.23 -17.70 -3.23
C LEU A 83 -11.05 -18.01 -1.96
N ILE A 84 -10.46 -17.83 -0.78
CA ILE A 84 -11.24 -17.59 0.45
C ILE A 84 -12.20 -16.44 0.12
N GLU A 85 -13.51 -16.72 0.22
CA GLU A 85 -14.53 -15.74 -0.04
C GLU A 85 -14.65 -14.84 1.19
N PRO A 86 -14.17 -13.59 1.10
CA PRO A 86 -14.19 -12.71 2.24
C PRO A 86 -15.65 -12.28 2.39
N LYS A 87 -16.21 -12.58 3.55
CA LYS A 87 -17.64 -12.48 3.85
C LYS A 87 -17.84 -12.45 5.36
N VAL A 88 -19.06 -12.15 5.74
CA VAL A 88 -19.64 -12.55 7.01
C VAL A 88 -20.23 -13.95 6.86
N THR A 89 -19.71 -14.96 7.57
CA THR A 89 -20.30 -16.32 7.54
C THR A 89 -20.93 -16.67 8.87
N ILE A 90 -22.19 -17.08 8.78
CA ILE A 90 -23.16 -17.07 9.86
C ILE A 90 -23.63 -18.57 9.96
N ARG A 91 -23.86 -19.20 11.14
CA ARG A 91 -23.96 -20.69 11.33
C ARG A 91 -24.82 -21.29 12.51
N PRO A 92 -26.15 -21.56 12.42
CA PRO A 92 -26.68 -22.81 13.01
C PRO A 92 -26.21 -24.19 12.58
N ARG A 93 -26.87 -25.07 13.34
CA ARG A 93 -26.73 -26.48 13.58
C ARG A 93 -28.12 -27.11 13.40
N ASP A 94 -28.15 -28.34 12.94
CA ASP A 94 -29.33 -29.21 12.89
C ASP A 94 -30.51 -28.74 11.99
N GLY A 95 -30.31 -27.76 11.09
CA GLY A 95 -31.32 -27.33 10.10
C GLY A 95 -32.60 -26.71 10.68
N LYS A 96 -32.60 -26.34 11.96
CA LYS A 96 -33.75 -25.74 12.66
C LYS A 96 -34.01 -24.31 12.15
N LYS A 97 -35.30 -23.96 12.05
CA LYS A 97 -35.78 -22.60 11.73
C LYS A 97 -35.30 -21.62 12.81
N VAL A 98 -34.34 -20.76 12.50
CA VAL A 98 -33.93 -19.65 13.37
C VAL A 98 -34.59 -18.38 12.89
N GLU A 99 -35.62 -17.99 13.62
CA GLU A 99 -36.29 -16.70 13.48
C GLU A 99 -35.36 -15.60 14.02
N HIS A 100 -35.12 -14.59 13.19
CA HIS A 100 -34.34 -13.39 13.51
C HIS A 100 -35.03 -12.15 12.96
N ASN A 101 -34.56 -10.98 13.40
CA ASN A 101 -35.11 -9.67 13.17
C ASN A 101 -34.04 -8.75 12.52
N GLY A 102 -33.18 -9.27 11.64
CA GLY A 102 -31.98 -8.57 11.12
C GLY A 102 -30.65 -9.35 11.28
N ILE A 103 -29.60 -9.05 10.47
CA ILE A 103 -28.16 -9.47 10.57
C ILE A 103 -27.17 -8.43 9.92
N LYS A 104 -26.00 -8.13 10.53
CA LYS A 104 -25.09 -6.99 10.17
C LYS A 104 -23.65 -7.02 10.70
N ILE A 105 -22.71 -6.17 10.22
CA ILE A 105 -21.22 -6.05 10.32
C ILE A 105 -20.58 -4.59 10.37
N GLU A 106 -20.68 -3.85 11.47
CA GLU A 106 -20.32 -2.40 11.60
C GLU A 106 -18.83 -2.04 11.37
N PHE A 107 -18.42 -1.38 10.26
CA PHE A 107 -17.00 -0.94 10.09
C PHE A 107 -16.66 0.38 10.78
N VAL A 108 -16.56 0.32 12.11
CA VAL A 108 -16.31 1.34 13.14
C VAL A 108 -14.85 1.78 13.25
N GLY A 109 -14.55 3.01 12.82
CA GLY A 109 -13.59 3.87 13.49
C GLY A 109 -14.15 4.36 14.84
N SER A 110 -13.50 4.05 15.97
CA SER A 110 -13.83 4.59 17.29
C SER A 110 -12.64 5.13 18.06
N ILE A 111 -12.94 6.09 18.93
CA ILE A 111 -12.14 6.54 20.06
C ILE A 111 -12.67 5.79 21.29
N ASP A 112 -12.12 4.61 21.57
CA ASP A 112 -12.41 3.85 22.78
C ASP A 112 -11.63 4.45 23.95
N LEU A 113 -12.34 5.07 24.91
CA LEU A 113 -11.77 5.73 26.08
C LEU A 113 -11.89 4.85 27.33
N THR A 114 -10.76 4.32 27.80
CA THR A 114 -10.72 3.23 28.81
C THR A 114 -11.23 3.63 30.20
N GLN A 115 -11.27 4.92 30.53
CA GLN A 115 -11.58 5.41 31.89
C GLN A 115 -13.02 5.93 32.08
N SER A 116 -13.75 6.25 31.00
CA SER A 116 -15.15 6.69 31.09
C SER A 116 -16.10 5.52 30.81
N GLY A 117 -16.84 5.08 31.83
CA GLY A 117 -17.66 3.86 31.81
C GLY A 117 -18.51 3.69 30.54
N SER A 118 -18.04 2.81 29.65
CA SER A 118 -18.61 2.50 28.33
C SER A 118 -19.09 3.70 27.51
N LYS A 119 -18.17 4.65 27.24
CA LYS A 119 -18.34 5.65 26.17
C LYS A 119 -17.22 5.63 25.14
N THR A 120 -17.08 4.48 24.49
CA THR A 120 -16.69 4.40 23.08
C THR A 120 -17.36 5.55 22.31
N THR A 121 -16.54 6.46 21.76
CA THR A 121 -17.02 7.46 20.81
C THR A 121 -16.65 6.97 19.44
N GLU A 122 -17.65 6.50 18.70
CA GLU A 122 -17.48 6.20 17.29
C GLU A 122 -17.26 7.53 16.54
N PHE A 123 -16.39 7.48 15.53
CA PHE A 123 -16.06 8.62 14.66
C PHE A 123 -16.13 8.26 13.16
N LEU A 124 -16.22 6.95 12.80
CA LEU A 124 -16.24 6.47 11.41
C LEU A 124 -16.74 4.98 11.20
N ALA A 125 -18.00 4.57 11.52
CA ALA A 125 -18.67 3.23 11.34
C ALA A 125 -19.69 2.94 10.15
N LEU A 126 -19.55 2.02 9.15
CA LEU A 126 -20.52 1.81 7.98
C LEU A 126 -21.36 0.49 7.84
N SER A 127 -22.52 0.42 7.06
CA SER A 127 -23.67 -0.60 7.07
C SER A 127 -24.26 -1.51 5.95
N GLN A 128 -24.19 -2.86 6.07
CA GLN A 128 -24.91 -3.90 5.28
C GLN A 128 -26.09 -4.61 5.95
N GLU A 129 -27.15 -4.93 5.19
CA GLU A 129 -28.06 -5.96 5.62
C GLU A 129 -27.56 -7.25 5.07
N LEU A 130 -27.27 -8.12 6.02
CA LEU A 130 -26.98 -9.48 5.74
C LEU A 130 -28.38 -10.13 5.57
N ALA A 131 -29.29 -10.11 6.56
CA ALA A 131 -30.69 -10.50 6.32
C ALA A 131 -31.77 -9.85 7.21
N ALA A 132 -32.76 -9.22 6.56
CA ALA A 132 -34.04 -8.76 7.14
C ALA A 132 -34.81 -9.90 7.89
N PRO A 133 -35.91 -9.64 8.63
CA PRO A 133 -36.51 -10.62 9.52
C PRO A 133 -36.98 -11.81 8.72
N GLY A 134 -36.58 -12.97 9.19
CA GLY A 134 -36.55 -14.14 8.37
C GLY A 134 -36.34 -15.39 9.20
N ASP A 135 -36.54 -16.49 8.49
CA ASP A 135 -36.78 -17.79 9.07
C ASP A 135 -35.77 -18.78 8.54
N MET A 136 -34.54 -18.59 8.97
CA MET A 136 -33.40 -19.14 8.27
C MET A 136 -33.23 -20.64 8.60
N ARG A 137 -32.78 -21.44 7.62
CA ARG A 137 -32.58 -22.91 7.77
C ARG A 137 -31.32 -23.50 7.12
N GLN A 138 -30.62 -22.76 6.25
CA GLN A 138 -29.34 -23.16 5.63
C GLN A 138 -28.35 -21.99 5.57
N ALA A 139 -27.06 -22.22 5.23
CA ALA A 139 -26.05 -21.17 5.39
C ALA A 139 -26.32 -19.97 4.53
N THR A 140 -26.28 -18.84 5.18
CA THR A 140 -26.21 -17.57 4.51
C THR A 140 -24.94 -16.90 4.99
N SER A 141 -23.98 -16.89 4.07
CA SER A 141 -22.83 -16.01 4.15
C SER A 141 -23.18 -14.77 3.35
N PHE A 142 -22.69 -13.62 3.79
CA PHE A 142 -23.11 -12.35 3.29
C PHE A 142 -21.89 -11.48 3.04
N ASP A 143 -21.75 -11.02 1.81
CA ASP A 143 -20.67 -10.13 1.40
C ASP A 143 -20.84 -8.75 2.06
N PHE A 144 -19.72 -8.08 2.33
CA PHE A 144 -19.68 -6.70 2.80
C PHE A 144 -18.53 -5.91 2.17
N GLU A 145 -18.76 -4.74 1.58
CA GLU A 145 -17.66 -3.83 1.25
C GLU A 145 -18.00 -2.43 1.65
N PHE A 146 -17.02 -1.59 1.81
CA PHE A 146 -17.20 -0.15 1.87
C PHE A 146 -16.41 0.40 0.61
N LYS A 147 -16.77 1.49 -0.15
CA LYS A 147 -15.96 2.12 -1.29
C LYS A 147 -15.92 3.69 -1.36
N ASN A 148 -14.73 4.35 -1.46
CA ASN A 148 -14.44 5.80 -1.21
C ASN A 148 -13.34 6.39 -0.20
N VAL A 149 -12.93 5.81 0.98
CA VAL A 149 -12.70 6.39 2.36
C VAL A 149 -11.65 7.44 2.52
N GLU A 150 -12.06 8.35 3.38
CA GLU A 150 -11.22 8.98 4.36
C GLU A 150 -10.99 8.10 5.57
N LYS A 151 -9.73 7.76 5.81
CA LYS A 151 -9.35 7.32 7.14
C LYS A 151 -8.71 8.51 7.83
N GLN A 152 -9.59 9.42 8.27
CA GLN A 152 -9.31 10.79 8.74
C GLN A 152 -8.03 10.86 9.59
N TYR A 153 -7.93 9.88 10.50
CA TYR A 153 -6.87 9.73 11.46
C TYR A 153 -6.18 8.37 11.23
N GLU A 154 -4.87 8.32 11.42
CA GLU A 154 -4.12 7.07 11.52
C GLU A 154 -4.53 6.29 12.78
N CYS A 155 -4.46 4.95 12.72
CA CYS A 155 -4.72 4.10 13.89
C CYS A 155 -3.75 4.42 15.03
N TYR A 156 -4.24 4.33 16.26
CA TYR A 156 -3.43 4.60 17.45
C TYR A 156 -3.94 3.80 18.64
N TYR A 157 -3.13 2.87 19.17
CA TYR A 157 -3.48 2.10 20.38
C TYR A 157 -2.62 2.63 21.53
N GLY A 158 -3.20 3.52 22.33
CA GLY A 158 -2.56 4.16 23.48
C GLY A 158 -2.93 3.54 24.82
N ILE A 159 -2.67 4.30 25.89
CA ILE A 159 -2.98 3.91 27.27
C ILE A 159 -4.48 4.09 27.58
N ASN A 160 -4.99 5.29 27.30
CA ASN A 160 -6.35 5.71 27.69
C ASN A 160 -7.24 6.04 26.49
N ALA A 161 -6.70 6.00 25.27
CA ALA A 161 -7.45 6.06 24.02
C ALA A 161 -6.94 5.00 23.03
N LYS A 162 -7.86 4.19 22.50
CA LYS A 162 -7.64 3.43 21.25
C LYS A 162 -8.42 4.10 20.13
N LEU A 163 -7.70 4.71 19.20
CA LEU A 163 -8.18 5.08 17.87
C LEU A 163 -8.10 3.81 17.00
N ARG A 164 -9.17 3.04 17.03
CA ARG A 164 -9.30 1.74 16.34
C ARG A 164 -10.24 1.86 15.17
N TYR A 165 -10.02 1.05 14.14
CA TYR A 165 -10.90 0.89 13.00
C TYR A 165 -11.22 -0.62 12.92
N PHE A 166 -12.48 -1.03 13.05
CA PHE A 166 -12.86 -2.43 13.27
C PHE A 166 -14.27 -2.73 12.78
N VAL A 167 -14.65 -4.00 12.76
CA VAL A 167 -15.78 -4.50 11.98
C VAL A 167 -16.68 -5.43 12.82
N ARG A 168 -17.90 -5.01 13.17
CA ARG A 168 -18.77 -5.61 14.23
C ARG A 168 -19.99 -6.36 13.70
N VAL A 169 -19.93 -7.68 13.62
CA VAL A 169 -21.07 -8.54 13.28
C VAL A 169 -22.05 -8.78 14.42
N THR A 170 -23.32 -8.88 14.04
CA THR A 170 -24.47 -8.77 14.91
C THR A 170 -25.72 -9.37 14.20
N ALA A 171 -26.70 -10.01 14.86
CA ALA A 171 -27.91 -10.66 14.30
C ALA A 171 -29.14 -10.60 15.24
N ALA A 172 -29.99 -9.59 15.10
CA ALA A 172 -31.07 -9.23 16.02
C ALA A 172 -32.10 -10.35 16.18
N ARG A 173 -32.56 -10.62 17.42
CA ARG A 173 -33.54 -11.68 17.69
C ARG A 173 -34.51 -11.28 18.79
N ARG A 174 -35.74 -11.79 18.73
CA ARG A 174 -36.86 -11.48 19.65
C ARG A 174 -36.61 -11.73 21.15
N MET A 175 -35.49 -12.35 21.54
CA MET A 175 -35.10 -12.55 22.94
C MET A 175 -33.77 -11.89 23.29
N ALA A 176 -32.70 -12.23 22.55
CA ALA A 176 -31.35 -11.80 22.88
C ALA A 176 -30.42 -11.78 21.66
N ASP A 177 -29.58 -10.77 21.70
CA ASP A 177 -28.42 -10.46 20.87
C ASP A 177 -27.18 -11.26 21.44
N LEU A 178 -26.25 -11.84 20.61
CA LEU A 178 -24.89 -12.39 20.98
C LEU A 178 -23.78 -12.16 19.88
N VAL A 179 -22.73 -11.34 20.09
CA VAL A 179 -21.89 -10.59 19.06
C VAL A 179 -20.72 -11.29 18.32
N LYS A 180 -20.10 -10.59 17.33
CA LYS A 180 -18.67 -10.74 16.93
C LYS A 180 -17.97 -9.48 16.33
N GLU A 181 -16.81 -9.01 16.82
CA GLU A 181 -15.97 -7.94 16.17
C GLU A 181 -14.66 -8.46 15.49
N ARG A 182 -14.02 -7.64 14.61
CA ARG A 182 -12.67 -7.83 14.00
C ARG A 182 -11.98 -6.49 13.59
N ASP A 183 -10.75 -6.22 14.05
CA ASP A 183 -10.01 -4.95 13.82
C ASP A 183 -9.20 -4.86 12.50
N ILE A 184 -8.82 -3.65 12.06
CA ILE A 184 -7.88 -3.32 10.96
C ILE A 184 -6.89 -2.20 11.35
N TRP A 185 -5.83 -1.97 10.56
CA TRP A 185 -4.89 -0.85 10.76
C TRP A 185 -4.93 0.21 9.66
N VAL A 186 -4.51 1.44 9.99
CA VAL A 186 -4.57 2.62 9.12
C VAL A 186 -3.28 3.44 9.23
N TYR A 187 -2.72 3.90 8.11
CA TYR A 187 -1.71 4.97 8.06
C TYR A 187 -2.18 6.19 7.24
N SER A 188 -1.73 7.40 7.64
CA SER A 188 -1.99 8.65 6.91
C SER A 188 -0.67 9.38 6.60
N TYR A 189 -0.44 9.69 5.32
CA TYR A 189 0.80 10.30 4.82
C TYR A 189 0.70 11.81 4.58
N THR A 190 -0.33 12.47 5.12
CA THR A 190 -0.54 13.92 4.96
C THR A 190 0.59 14.70 5.63
N LEU A 191 1.31 15.53 4.87
CA LEU A 191 2.27 16.48 5.46
C LEU A 191 1.52 17.53 6.28
N PRO A 192 1.96 17.86 7.52
CA PRO A 192 1.34 18.93 8.29
C PRO A 192 1.51 20.29 7.58
N ALA A 193 0.47 21.13 7.62
CA ALA A 193 0.45 22.43 6.92
C ALA A 193 1.21 23.56 7.66
N ASP A 194 1.84 23.26 8.79
CA ASP A 194 2.51 24.25 9.64
C ASP A 194 3.84 24.75 9.02
N LEU A 195 4.20 26.00 9.32
CA LEU A 195 5.52 26.55 8.99
C LEU A 195 6.58 25.92 9.91
N ASN A 196 7.55 25.21 9.32
CA ASN A 196 8.61 24.50 10.04
C ASN A 196 9.69 25.47 10.57
N ASN A 197 9.38 26.12 11.69
CA ASN A 197 10.23 27.09 12.37
C ASN A 197 11.15 26.43 13.40
N SER A 198 12.32 27.01 13.65
CA SER A 198 13.15 26.66 14.82
C SER A 198 12.42 27.01 16.12
N ILE A 199 12.56 26.18 17.17
CA ILE A 199 11.94 26.43 18.48
C ILE A 199 13.02 26.72 19.54
N LYS A 200 12.73 27.63 20.46
CA LYS A 200 13.52 27.88 21.68
C LYS A 200 12.69 27.60 22.93
N MET A 201 13.29 26.90 23.89
CA MET A 201 12.79 26.67 25.25
C MET A 201 13.64 27.42 26.25
N GLU A 202 13.02 28.21 27.11
CA GLU A 202 13.72 28.95 28.17
C GLU A 202 13.27 28.47 29.56
N VAL A 203 14.23 28.18 30.44
CA VAL A 203 14.04 27.78 31.83
C VAL A 203 14.75 28.78 32.74
N GLY A 204 14.03 29.83 33.11
CA GLY A 204 14.51 30.88 34.02
C GLY A 204 13.96 30.72 35.44
N ILE A 205 14.84 30.90 36.43
CA ILE A 205 14.52 31.16 37.84
C ILE A 205 15.29 32.43 38.21
N GLU A 206 14.58 33.46 38.69
CA GLU A 206 15.15 34.78 38.97
C GLU A 206 16.44 34.68 39.80
N ASP A 207 17.50 35.34 39.30
CA ASP A 207 18.86 35.34 39.84
C ASP A 207 19.54 33.96 40.11
N CYS A 208 18.89 32.83 39.81
CA CYS A 208 19.33 31.52 40.30
C CYS A 208 19.69 30.53 39.19
N LEU A 209 18.92 30.52 38.10
CA LEU A 209 19.09 29.58 36.98
C LEU A 209 18.58 30.21 35.68
N HIS A 210 19.32 30.05 34.58
CA HIS A 210 18.84 30.39 33.25
C HIS A 210 19.47 29.41 32.25
N ILE A 211 18.61 28.61 31.61
CA ILE A 211 18.98 27.64 30.59
C ILE A 211 18.13 27.90 29.34
N GLU A 212 18.77 28.07 28.19
CA GLU A 212 18.11 28.04 26.88
C GLU A 212 18.28 26.65 26.25
N PHE A 213 17.31 26.20 25.45
CA PHE A 213 17.41 25.01 24.62
C PHE A 213 16.80 25.30 23.24
N GLU A 214 17.64 25.27 22.20
CA GLU A 214 17.30 25.60 20.82
C GLU A 214 17.22 24.33 19.96
N TYR A 215 16.18 24.23 19.11
CA TYR A 215 15.95 23.14 18.16
C TYR A 215 15.91 23.64 16.73
N ASN A 216 16.43 22.84 15.79
CA ASN A 216 16.50 23.22 14.37
C ASN A 216 15.15 23.30 13.63
N LYS A 217 14.09 22.65 14.15
CA LYS A 217 12.79 22.45 13.49
C LYS A 217 11.67 22.37 14.54
N SER A 218 10.42 22.51 14.10
CA SER A 218 9.21 22.23 14.87
C SER A 218 8.53 20.91 14.45
N MET A 219 8.85 20.44 13.25
CA MET A 219 8.26 19.27 12.62
C MET A 219 9.32 18.21 12.29
N TYR A 220 9.02 16.97 12.68
CA TYR A 220 9.92 15.82 12.53
C TYR A 220 9.15 14.58 12.04
N HIS A 221 9.71 13.82 11.12
CA HIS A 221 9.22 12.48 10.80
C HIS A 221 9.49 11.52 11.97
N MET A 222 8.68 10.47 12.16
CA MET A 222 8.90 9.44 13.21
C MET A 222 10.26 8.74 13.15
N LYS A 223 10.97 8.82 12.02
CA LYS A 223 12.34 8.30 11.85
C LYS A 223 13.42 9.39 11.70
N ASP A 224 13.06 10.68 11.77
CA ASP A 224 14.02 11.80 11.75
C ASP A 224 14.88 11.84 13.04
N VAL A 225 15.86 12.73 13.08
CA VAL A 225 16.65 13.07 14.28
C VAL A 225 16.29 14.47 14.74
N ILE A 226 15.88 14.62 15.99
CA ILE A 226 15.76 15.94 16.64
C ILE A 226 17.17 16.39 17.00
N VAL A 227 17.58 17.55 16.47
CA VAL A 227 18.91 18.13 16.70
C VAL A 227 18.75 19.51 17.33
N GLY A 228 19.41 19.71 18.47
CA GLY A 228 19.34 20.95 19.24
C GLY A 228 20.55 21.17 20.15
N LYS A 229 20.56 22.28 20.88
CA LYS A 229 21.64 22.67 21.81
C LYS A 229 21.08 23.30 23.08
N ILE A 230 21.54 22.81 24.23
CA ILE A 230 21.26 23.39 25.55
C ILE A 230 22.39 24.35 25.92
N TYR A 231 22.08 25.58 26.34
CA TYR A 231 23.04 26.62 26.73
C TYR A 231 22.84 27.02 28.20
N PHE A 232 23.88 26.90 29.04
CA PHE A 232 23.83 27.20 30.47
C PHE A 232 24.26 28.65 30.79
N LEU A 233 23.36 29.61 30.56
CA LEU A 233 23.66 31.05 30.70
C LEU A 233 23.89 31.49 32.16
N LEU A 234 23.12 30.93 33.10
CA LEU A 234 23.27 31.15 34.54
C LEU A 234 22.99 29.85 35.31
N VAL A 235 23.91 29.48 36.19
CA VAL A 235 23.73 28.37 37.14
C VAL A 235 24.30 28.82 38.48
N ARG A 236 23.44 29.05 39.47
CA ARG A 236 23.82 29.27 40.89
C ARG A 236 23.28 28.18 41.82
N ILE A 237 22.19 27.51 41.43
CA ILE A 237 21.70 26.29 42.08
C ILE A 237 22.38 25.08 41.42
N LYS A 238 22.92 24.16 42.22
CA LYS A 238 23.47 22.90 41.70
C LYS A 238 22.35 21.97 41.23
N ILE A 239 22.37 21.64 39.95
CA ILE A 239 21.56 20.55 39.40
C ILE A 239 22.20 19.21 39.80
N LYS A 240 21.36 18.28 40.23
CA LYS A 240 21.70 16.89 40.59
C LYS A 240 21.43 15.95 39.42
N HIS A 241 20.30 16.14 38.73
CA HIS A 241 19.85 15.31 37.62
C HIS A 241 19.21 16.18 36.53
N MET A 242 19.50 15.88 35.26
CA MET A 242 18.84 16.52 34.12
C MET A 242 18.46 15.49 33.06
N GLU A 243 17.17 15.43 32.74
CA GLU A 243 16.60 14.55 31.71
C GLU A 243 15.83 15.35 30.67
N LEU A 244 16.03 15.03 29.39
CA LEU A 244 15.09 15.35 28.33
C LEU A 244 14.22 14.12 28.10
N SER A 245 12.91 14.31 28.16
CA SER A 245 11.94 13.26 27.92
C SER A 245 11.09 13.60 26.70
N ILE A 246 10.86 12.61 25.84
CA ILE A 246 9.71 12.66 24.92
C ILE A 246 8.50 12.23 25.74
N ILE A 247 7.64 13.19 26.08
CA ILE A 247 6.35 12.91 26.69
C ILE A 247 5.30 12.87 25.58
N ARG A 248 4.65 11.71 25.44
CA ARG A 248 3.40 11.55 24.69
C ARG A 248 2.26 11.85 25.66
N ARG A 249 1.65 13.04 25.51
CA ARG A 249 0.46 13.39 26.27
C ARG A 249 -0.78 12.91 25.53
N GLU A 250 -1.45 11.93 26.11
CA GLU A 250 -2.81 11.54 25.73
C GLU A 250 -3.80 12.40 26.52
N THR A 251 -4.35 13.43 25.88
CA THR A 251 -5.50 14.17 26.39
C THR A 251 -6.77 13.46 25.94
N THR A 252 -7.71 13.19 26.85
CA THR A 252 -8.97 12.51 26.56
C THR A 252 -10.17 13.18 27.22
N GLY A 253 -11.36 13.01 26.65
CA GLY A 253 -12.58 13.69 27.10
C GLY A 253 -12.72 15.12 26.56
N ALA A 254 -13.76 15.82 27.02
CA ALA A 254 -14.11 17.17 26.55
C ALA A 254 -14.47 18.06 27.75
N ALA A 255 -14.18 19.37 27.64
CA ALA A 255 -14.37 20.31 28.74
C ALA A 255 -15.83 20.35 29.25
N PRO A 256 -16.08 20.37 30.58
CA PRO A 256 -15.09 20.51 31.66
C PRO A 256 -14.35 19.22 32.05
N ASN A 257 -14.79 18.04 31.60
CA ASN A 257 -14.26 16.73 32.01
C ASN A 257 -13.10 16.29 31.10
N LEU A 258 -11.97 17.01 31.19
CA LEU A 258 -10.74 16.71 30.46
C LEU A 258 -9.77 15.89 31.33
N TYR A 259 -9.30 14.76 30.81
CA TYR A 259 -8.28 13.91 31.41
C TYR A 259 -6.97 14.04 30.61
N ASN A 260 -5.83 13.95 31.30
CA ASN A 260 -4.51 14.09 30.67
C ASN A 260 -3.56 13.04 31.24
N GLU A 261 -3.32 11.99 30.46
CA GLU A 261 -2.24 11.04 30.71
C GLU A 261 -0.95 11.55 30.06
N SER A 262 0.21 11.19 30.59
CA SER A 262 1.49 11.66 30.03
C SER A 262 2.56 10.59 30.16
N GLU A 263 2.58 9.70 29.17
CA GLU A 263 3.59 8.66 29.05
C GLU A 263 4.93 9.27 28.64
N THR A 264 5.99 8.88 29.33
CA THR A 264 7.35 9.18 28.87
C THR A 264 7.82 8.03 27.97
N ILE A 265 7.68 8.20 26.65
CA ILE A 265 8.08 7.21 25.64
C ILE A 265 9.56 6.86 25.76
N THR A 266 10.36 7.87 26.09
CA THR A 266 11.79 7.70 26.30
C THR A 266 12.34 8.83 27.17
N LYS A 267 13.29 8.47 28.02
CA LYS A 267 14.10 9.38 28.84
C LYS A 267 15.53 9.37 28.32
N PHE A 268 16.01 10.54 27.96
CA PHE A 268 17.42 10.80 27.71
C PHE A 268 17.94 11.55 28.92
N GLU A 269 18.61 10.84 29.82
CA GLU A 269 19.40 11.46 30.88
C GLU A 269 20.54 12.21 30.17
N ILE A 270 20.47 13.54 30.20
CA ILE A 270 21.46 14.41 29.56
C ILE A 270 22.70 14.48 30.45
N MET A 271 22.49 14.57 31.77
CA MET A 271 23.53 14.60 32.78
C MET A 271 23.05 13.99 34.10
N ASP A 272 23.94 13.21 34.72
CA ASP A 272 23.98 12.94 36.15
C ASP A 272 25.13 13.80 36.74
N GLY A 273 24.83 14.67 37.70
CA GLY A 273 25.77 15.66 38.25
C GLY A 273 25.57 17.12 37.77
N ALA A 274 26.39 18.02 38.32
CA ALA A 274 26.20 19.47 38.21
C ALA A 274 26.93 20.11 37.01
N PRO A 275 26.23 20.86 36.13
CA PRO A 275 26.81 21.53 34.96
C PRO A 275 27.56 22.82 35.33
N VAL A 276 28.48 23.22 34.43
CA VAL A 276 29.30 24.44 34.58
C VAL A 276 28.65 25.59 33.82
N ARG A 277 28.70 26.82 34.38
CA ARG A 277 28.18 28.01 33.71
C ARG A 277 28.93 28.27 32.40
N GLY A 278 28.19 28.47 31.30
CA GLY A 278 28.73 28.65 29.96
C GLY A 278 28.92 27.35 29.17
N GLU A 279 28.65 26.20 29.78
CA GLU A 279 28.62 24.91 29.10
C GLU A 279 27.51 24.87 28.02
N THR A 280 27.73 24.10 26.96
CA THR A 280 26.77 23.92 25.87
C THR A 280 26.72 22.45 25.46
N ILE A 281 25.53 21.84 25.54
CA ILE A 281 25.37 20.40 25.29
C ILE A 281 24.60 20.20 23.98
N PRO A 282 25.23 19.62 22.94
CA PRO A 282 24.53 19.25 21.71
C PRO A 282 23.68 18.00 21.96
N ILE A 283 22.39 18.09 21.64
CA ILE A 283 21.44 16.99 21.74
C ILE A 283 21.14 16.48 20.34
N ARG A 284 21.41 15.19 20.09
CA ARG A 284 20.79 14.44 19.00
C ARG A 284 19.93 13.34 19.60
N LEU A 285 18.68 13.33 19.18
CA LEU A 285 17.66 12.43 19.66
C LEU A 285 17.03 11.76 18.44
N PHE A 286 17.48 10.55 18.16
CA PHE A 286 16.99 9.73 17.04
C PHE A 286 15.58 9.23 17.38
N LEU A 287 14.61 9.52 16.52
CA LEU A 287 13.22 9.09 16.70
C LEU A 287 13.03 7.64 16.20
N GLY A 288 13.76 7.26 15.16
CA GLY A 288 13.80 5.88 14.66
C GLY A 288 14.34 4.91 15.71
N GLY A 289 13.49 3.97 16.13
CA GLY A 289 13.77 3.00 17.20
C GLY A 289 12.79 3.06 18.38
N PHE A 290 12.00 4.13 18.49
CA PHE A 290 10.90 4.24 19.46
C PHE A 290 9.55 3.97 18.78
N GLU A 291 8.59 3.40 19.51
CA GLU A 291 7.20 3.17 19.05
C GLU A 291 6.41 4.51 19.05
N LEU A 292 6.85 5.44 18.18
CA LEU A 292 6.24 6.74 17.95
C LEU A 292 5.10 6.65 16.93
N THR A 293 4.14 7.56 17.06
CA THR A 293 3.01 7.72 16.15
C THR A 293 2.93 9.18 15.68
N PRO A 294 2.12 9.52 14.67
CA PRO A 294 1.85 10.91 14.32
C PRO A 294 1.30 11.73 15.50
N THR A 295 1.44 13.05 15.41
CA THR A 295 0.86 14.00 16.37
C THR A 295 -0.59 14.28 16.02
N PHE A 296 -1.47 13.93 16.96
CA PHE A 296 -2.92 14.02 16.83
C PHE A 296 -3.43 15.22 17.62
N ARG A 297 -3.79 16.31 16.92
CA ARG A 297 -4.27 17.57 17.51
C ARG A 297 -5.80 17.63 17.49
N ASP A 298 -6.42 17.66 18.67
CA ASP A 298 -7.84 17.96 18.93
C ASP A 298 -8.86 17.09 18.18
N ILE A 299 -8.51 15.81 17.98
CA ILE A 299 -9.29 14.75 17.32
C ILE A 299 -10.70 14.66 17.93
N ASN A 300 -11.70 15.03 17.12
CA ASN A 300 -13.12 15.19 17.48
C ASN A 300 -13.36 15.87 18.85
N LYS A 301 -12.42 16.74 19.27
CA LYS A 301 -12.37 17.44 20.57
C LYS A 301 -12.52 16.52 21.79
N LYS A 302 -12.15 15.25 21.64
CA LYS A 302 -12.27 14.17 22.64
C LYS A 302 -10.97 13.41 22.86
N TYR A 303 -9.99 13.56 21.97
CA TYR A 303 -8.68 12.93 22.06
C TYR A 303 -7.60 13.84 21.48
N SER A 304 -6.39 13.74 22.01
CA SER A 304 -5.16 14.24 21.37
C SER A 304 -3.97 13.44 21.84
N THR A 305 -3.07 13.07 20.93
CA THR A 305 -1.71 12.67 21.25
C THR A 305 -0.77 13.78 20.80
N ARG A 306 -0.31 14.55 21.77
CA ARG A 306 0.60 15.68 21.57
C ARG A 306 1.96 15.31 22.13
N TYR A 307 2.99 15.47 21.31
CA TYR A 307 4.36 15.15 21.69
C TYR A 307 5.05 16.40 22.26
N TYR A 308 5.54 16.27 23.49
CA TYR A 308 6.25 17.33 24.19
C TYR A 308 7.69 16.92 24.44
N LEU A 309 8.62 17.79 24.04
CA LEU A 309 9.97 17.79 24.57
C LEU A 309 9.91 18.40 25.97
N ASN A 310 10.10 17.55 26.97
CA ASN A 310 10.00 17.87 28.39
C ASN A 310 11.40 17.83 29.00
N LEU A 311 12.03 18.99 29.14
CA LEU A 311 13.28 19.15 29.87
C LEU A 311 12.94 19.23 31.36
N VAL A 312 13.56 18.36 32.16
CA VAL A 312 13.40 18.31 33.63
C VAL A 312 14.77 18.45 34.28
N LEU A 313 14.82 19.27 35.31
CA LEU A 313 16.00 19.55 36.12
C LEU A 313 15.62 19.30 37.59
N ILE A 314 16.45 18.57 38.33
CA ILE A 314 16.28 18.34 39.77
C ILE A 314 17.54 18.83 40.47
N ASP A 315 17.41 19.62 41.54
CA ASP A 315 18.57 20.11 42.32
C ASP A 315 18.97 19.19 43.49
N GLU A 316 20.07 19.51 44.18
CA GLU A 316 20.54 18.73 45.36
C GLU A 316 19.50 18.68 46.51
N GLU A 317 18.62 19.67 46.61
CA GLU A 317 17.50 19.71 47.57
C GLU A 317 16.29 18.87 47.10
N ASN A 318 16.37 18.29 45.90
CA ASN A 318 15.33 17.52 45.20
C ASN A 318 14.12 18.36 44.75
N ARG A 319 14.27 19.69 44.63
CA ARG A 319 13.27 20.53 43.96
C ARG A 319 13.33 20.25 42.45
N ARG A 320 12.17 20.11 41.82
CA ARG A 320 12.02 19.72 40.41
C ARG A 320 11.50 20.89 39.58
N TYR A 321 12.30 21.33 38.63
CA TYR A 321 11.94 22.32 37.61
C TYR A 321 11.72 21.58 36.29
N PHE A 322 10.82 22.08 35.44
CA PHE A 322 10.62 21.51 34.11
C PHE A 322 10.06 22.54 33.13
N LYS A 323 10.30 22.31 31.84
CA LYS A 323 9.74 23.09 30.74
C LYS A 323 9.33 22.13 29.63
N GLN A 324 8.13 22.36 29.09
CA GLN A 324 7.55 21.56 28.02
C GLN A 324 7.38 22.40 26.78
N GLN A 325 7.73 21.84 25.63
CA GLN A 325 7.50 22.41 24.31
C GLN A 325 6.90 21.37 23.41
N GLU A 326 5.80 21.71 22.74
CA GLU A 326 5.15 20.84 21.78
C GLU A 326 5.95 20.77 20.47
N ILE A 327 6.04 19.57 19.89
CA ILE A 327 6.60 19.29 18.57
C ILE A 327 5.59 18.48 17.74
N THR A 328 5.64 18.61 16.41
CA THR A 328 4.77 17.88 15.49
C THR A 328 5.54 16.69 14.88
N ILE A 329 5.11 15.48 15.22
CA ILE A 329 5.57 14.22 14.64
C ILE A 329 4.66 13.81 13.46
N PHE A 330 5.22 13.36 12.33
CA PHE A 330 4.46 12.90 11.15
C PHE A 330 5.04 11.62 10.50
N ARG A 331 4.34 11.07 9.50
CA ARG A 331 4.67 9.84 8.76
C ARG A 331 4.96 10.13 7.27
N ARG A 332 5.88 9.39 6.63
CA ARG A 332 6.17 9.45 5.18
C ARG A 332 5.96 8.08 4.51
N LYS A 333 5.49 8.12 3.27
CA LYS A 333 5.12 6.95 2.43
C LYS A 333 6.30 6.03 2.10
N VAL A 334 7.45 6.61 1.77
CA VAL A 334 8.68 5.87 1.40
C VAL A 334 9.22 5.05 2.57
N ASP A 335 9.15 5.58 3.79
CA ASP A 335 9.68 4.95 5.00
C ASP A 335 8.93 3.67 5.42
N ASP A 336 7.72 3.44 4.90
CA ASP A 336 6.94 2.20 5.06
C ASP A 336 7.00 1.31 3.81
N GLY A 337 7.95 1.56 2.91
CA GLY A 337 8.23 0.73 1.73
C GLY A 337 7.22 0.88 0.59
N PHE A 338 6.74 2.09 0.33
CA PHE A 338 5.97 2.44 -0.87
C PHE A 338 6.79 3.37 -1.78
N PRO A 339 6.54 3.44 -3.10
CA PRO A 339 7.29 4.33 -3.99
C PRO A 339 7.07 5.81 -3.66
N PRO A 340 8.03 6.70 -4.00
CA PRO A 340 7.86 8.14 -3.91
C PRO A 340 6.84 8.66 -4.93
N ASP A 341 6.15 9.75 -4.58
CA ASP A 341 5.19 10.41 -5.48
C ASP A 341 5.88 11.44 -6.38
N GLU A 342 5.63 11.39 -7.69
CA GLU A 342 6.30 12.21 -8.71
C GLU A 342 5.78 13.67 -8.80
N THR A 343 4.79 14.05 -8.00
CA THR A 343 3.90 15.20 -8.25
C THR A 343 4.17 16.45 -7.40
N ASN A 344 5.44 16.82 -7.18
CA ASN A 344 5.79 18.13 -6.61
C ASN A 344 7.04 18.75 -7.23
N GLY A 345 6.84 19.63 -8.22
CA GLY A 345 7.90 20.35 -8.92
C GLY A 345 8.39 21.61 -8.20
N GLU A 346 9.08 21.48 -7.07
CA GLU A 346 9.86 22.58 -6.49
C GLU A 346 11.21 22.11 -5.94
N ALA A 347 12.31 22.52 -6.58
CA ALA A 347 13.65 22.01 -6.31
C ALA A 347 14.29 22.67 -5.06
N LYS A 348 13.99 22.15 -3.88
CA LYS A 348 14.83 22.38 -2.69
C LYS A 348 15.98 21.39 -2.67
N THR A 349 17.17 21.87 -2.99
CA THR A 349 18.43 21.09 -2.97
C THR A 349 18.87 20.78 -1.54
N SER A 350 18.26 19.78 -0.92
CA SER A 350 18.90 19.04 0.17
C SER A 350 20.06 18.20 -0.38
N PRO A 351 21.20 18.09 0.31
CA PRO A 351 22.35 17.34 -0.18
C PRO A 351 22.08 15.83 -0.16
N LEU A 352 21.76 15.28 -1.32
CA LEU A 352 22.23 13.96 -1.77
C LEU A 352 23.56 14.20 -2.51
N PRO A 353 24.52 13.24 -2.56
CA PRO A 353 24.29 11.82 -2.77
C PRO A 353 25.22 10.89 -1.97
N PHE A 354 25.15 9.60 -2.27
CA PHE A 354 26.02 8.55 -1.75
C PHE A 354 27.48 8.70 -2.18
N HIS A 355 28.39 8.92 -1.24
CA HIS A 355 29.82 8.62 -1.38
C HIS A 355 30.13 7.19 -0.89
N PHE A 356 31.13 6.57 -1.49
CA PHE A 356 31.78 5.34 -1.02
C PHE A 356 33.28 5.50 -1.26
N ASP A 357 34.10 5.30 -0.23
CA ASP A 357 35.57 5.20 -0.26
C ASP A 357 36.29 6.18 -1.22
N MET A 358 36.46 7.43 -0.78
CA MET A 358 37.10 8.49 -1.56
C MET A 358 38.62 8.36 -1.71
N ILE A 359 39.24 7.41 -0.99
CA ILE A 359 40.53 6.84 -1.37
C ILE A 359 40.31 5.42 -1.88
N ILE A 360 40.70 5.17 -3.13
CA ILE A 360 40.68 3.84 -3.74
C ILE A 360 42.13 3.32 -3.72
N PRO A 361 42.46 2.28 -2.93
CA PRO A 361 43.78 1.69 -2.99
C PRO A 361 44.00 0.99 -4.35
N ALA A 362 45.17 1.19 -4.95
CA ALA A 362 45.57 0.50 -6.18
C ALA A 362 46.76 -0.45 -5.93
N PHE A 363 46.84 -1.57 -6.65
CA PHE A 363 48.04 -2.39 -6.70
C PHE A 363 48.22 -3.11 -8.04
N ASP A 364 49.45 -3.50 -8.34
CA ASP A 364 49.82 -4.32 -9.50
C ASP A 364 50.23 -5.73 -9.02
N GLU A 365 49.64 -6.77 -9.61
CA GLU A 365 49.96 -8.16 -9.29
C GLU A 365 51.42 -8.52 -9.64
N SER A 366 52.00 -7.91 -10.68
CA SER A 366 53.37 -8.24 -11.13
C SER A 366 54.43 -7.92 -10.08
N ASN A 367 54.12 -7.02 -9.15
CA ASN A 367 54.98 -6.61 -8.05
C ASN A 367 54.83 -7.48 -6.77
N GLY A 368 54.20 -8.66 -6.89
CA GLY A 368 54.21 -9.70 -5.85
C GLY A 368 53.33 -9.40 -4.62
N SER A 369 52.28 -8.60 -4.79
CA SER A 369 51.46 -8.07 -3.69
C SER A 369 50.57 -9.13 -3.02
N GLN A 370 51.01 -9.69 -1.89
CA GLN A 370 50.13 -10.42 -0.96
C GLN A 370 49.08 -9.49 -0.32
N LYS A 371 47.93 -10.08 0.04
CA LYS A 371 46.82 -9.43 0.75
C LYS A 371 47.20 -9.14 2.21
N GLU A 372 47.17 -7.88 2.58
CA GLU A 372 47.15 -7.41 3.97
C GLU A 372 45.95 -6.48 4.15
N PHE A 373 46.15 -5.16 4.18
CA PHE A 373 45.11 -4.18 4.50
C PHE A 373 44.19 -3.77 3.34
N LEU A 374 44.62 -3.92 2.08
CA LEU A 374 43.87 -3.46 0.89
C LEU A 374 42.48 -4.12 0.79
N ALA A 375 42.37 -5.37 1.25
CA ALA A 375 41.15 -6.16 1.17
C ALA A 375 40.00 -5.69 2.09
N TYR A 376 40.24 -4.66 2.92
CA TYR A 376 39.24 -4.01 3.79
C TYR A 376 38.53 -2.82 3.14
N PHE A 377 39.00 -2.31 2.00
CA PHE A 377 38.32 -1.21 1.31
C PHE A 377 37.19 -1.74 0.42
N SER A 378 36.22 -0.90 0.14
CA SER A 378 34.99 -1.24 -0.60
C SER A 378 35.23 -1.32 -2.10
N ASP A 379 36.10 -0.46 -2.63
CA ASP A 379 36.60 -0.47 -4.00
C ASP A 379 38.14 -0.59 -3.99
N VAL A 380 38.71 -1.42 -4.85
CA VAL A 380 40.17 -1.62 -5.00
C VAL A 380 40.50 -1.74 -6.48
N LEU A 381 41.36 -0.87 -7.01
CA LEU A 381 41.90 -1.00 -8.36
C LEU A 381 43.02 -2.04 -8.36
N ALA A 382 42.99 -3.00 -9.28
CA ALA A 382 44.07 -3.97 -9.41
C ALA A 382 44.47 -4.21 -10.86
N GLU A 383 45.76 -4.05 -11.12
CA GLU A 383 46.38 -4.12 -12.44
C GLU A 383 47.09 -5.46 -12.66
N ASN A 384 47.14 -5.90 -13.92
CA ASN A 384 47.76 -7.16 -14.38
C ASN A 384 47.20 -8.45 -13.72
N VAL A 385 45.99 -8.39 -13.14
CA VAL A 385 45.35 -9.53 -12.46
C VAL A 385 44.83 -10.57 -13.45
N THR A 386 45.21 -11.83 -13.24
CA THR A 386 44.66 -12.95 -14.03
C THR A 386 43.32 -13.45 -13.48
N ILE A 387 42.41 -13.92 -14.34
CA ILE A 387 41.12 -14.54 -13.92
C ILE A 387 41.37 -15.67 -12.91
N ALA A 388 42.39 -16.50 -13.14
CA ALA A 388 42.76 -17.59 -12.24
C ALA A 388 43.21 -17.09 -10.85
N ASN A 389 43.96 -15.99 -10.76
CA ASN A 389 44.30 -15.38 -9.46
C ASN A 389 43.08 -14.69 -8.82
N TYR A 390 42.21 -14.06 -9.61
CA TYR A 390 40.96 -13.49 -9.10
C TYR A 390 40.07 -14.56 -8.44
N GLU A 391 39.79 -15.66 -9.14
CA GLU A 391 38.96 -16.76 -8.63
C GLU A 391 39.61 -17.52 -7.47
N SER A 392 40.94 -17.65 -7.45
CA SER A 392 41.64 -18.46 -6.45
C SER A 392 42.07 -17.70 -5.20
N VAL A 393 42.44 -16.42 -5.30
CA VAL A 393 43.03 -15.61 -4.22
C VAL A 393 42.20 -14.36 -3.89
N LEU A 394 41.77 -13.56 -4.88
CA LEU A 394 41.13 -12.26 -4.60
C LEU A 394 39.66 -12.40 -4.17
N GLY A 395 38.82 -13.05 -4.99
CA GLY A 395 37.36 -13.12 -4.86
C GLY A 395 36.80 -14.18 -3.91
N LYS A 396 37.62 -14.84 -3.07
CA LYS A 396 37.13 -15.81 -2.06
C LYS A 396 36.82 -15.19 -0.70
N ASP A 397 37.80 -14.50 -0.11
CA ASP A 397 37.77 -14.08 1.30
C ASP A 397 37.72 -12.56 1.53
N SER A 398 37.57 -11.75 0.47
CA SER A 398 37.47 -10.28 0.57
C SER A 398 36.05 -9.83 0.26
N LYS A 399 35.57 -8.81 0.99
CA LYS A 399 34.33 -8.08 0.68
C LYS A 399 34.58 -6.84 -0.21
N ALA A 400 35.83 -6.63 -0.66
CA ALA A 400 36.21 -5.56 -1.57
C ALA A 400 35.71 -5.82 -3.00
N THR A 401 35.28 -4.75 -3.66
CA THR A 401 34.89 -4.71 -5.07
C THR A 401 36.14 -4.42 -5.90
N TYR A 402 36.68 -5.45 -6.56
CA TYR A 402 37.86 -5.27 -7.40
C TYR A 402 37.47 -4.63 -8.74
N TRP A 403 38.20 -3.59 -9.12
CA TRP A 403 38.17 -2.94 -10.42
C TRP A 403 39.36 -3.48 -11.21
N LEU A 404 39.12 -4.27 -12.26
CA LEU A 404 40.20 -4.90 -13.04
C LEU A 404 40.24 -4.35 -14.46
N CYS A 405 41.45 -4.12 -14.97
CA CYS A 405 41.64 -3.69 -16.36
C CYS A 405 41.41 -4.85 -17.34
N ALA A 406 40.69 -4.62 -18.43
CA ALA A 406 40.49 -5.59 -19.52
C ALA A 406 40.95 -5.02 -20.87
N SER A 407 41.43 -5.92 -21.73
CA SER A 407 42.03 -5.56 -23.03
C SER A 407 41.04 -5.59 -24.20
N ASN A 408 39.92 -6.30 -24.05
CA ASN A 408 38.90 -6.52 -25.08
C ASN A 408 37.56 -6.98 -24.45
N ALA A 409 36.50 -7.05 -25.25
CA ALA A 409 35.16 -7.45 -24.78
C ALA A 409 35.09 -8.89 -24.25
N ASP A 410 35.79 -9.81 -24.93
CA ASP A 410 35.82 -11.24 -24.63
C ASP A 410 36.51 -11.54 -23.28
N ASP A 411 37.52 -10.74 -22.94
CA ASP A 411 38.26 -10.69 -21.68
C ASP A 411 37.39 -10.09 -20.56
N ALA A 412 36.75 -8.95 -20.84
CA ALA A 412 35.81 -8.30 -19.94
C ALA A 412 34.63 -9.20 -19.53
N LEU A 413 33.98 -9.87 -20.50
CA LEU A 413 32.84 -10.75 -20.20
C LEU A 413 33.24 -11.93 -19.30
N LYS A 414 34.44 -12.50 -19.48
CA LYS A 414 34.97 -13.57 -18.61
C LYS A 414 35.24 -13.07 -17.19
N LEU A 415 35.82 -11.87 -17.05
CA LEU A 415 36.03 -11.20 -15.76
C LEU A 415 34.69 -10.93 -15.05
N LEU A 416 33.71 -10.40 -15.77
CA LEU A 416 32.37 -10.10 -15.24
C LEU A 416 31.64 -11.38 -14.80
N ASP A 417 31.72 -12.47 -15.55
CA ASP A 417 31.15 -13.77 -15.19
C ASP A 417 31.91 -14.49 -14.06
N ALA A 418 33.20 -14.24 -13.87
CA ALA A 418 33.96 -14.65 -12.69
C ALA A 418 33.54 -13.85 -11.41
N GLY A 419 32.73 -12.81 -11.58
CA GLY A 419 32.22 -11.98 -10.48
C GLY A 419 33.14 -10.81 -10.13
N VAL A 420 33.91 -10.28 -11.09
CA VAL A 420 34.64 -9.01 -10.93
C VAL A 420 33.64 -7.85 -10.86
N GLY A 421 33.80 -6.97 -9.88
CA GLY A 421 32.83 -5.91 -9.60
C GLY A 421 32.69 -4.91 -10.75
N LYS A 422 33.82 -4.30 -11.13
CA LYS A 422 33.91 -3.34 -12.25
C LYS A 422 35.04 -3.75 -13.19
N VAL A 423 34.81 -3.64 -14.50
CA VAL A 423 35.87 -3.77 -15.52
C VAL A 423 36.22 -2.40 -16.07
N VAL A 424 37.52 -2.15 -16.18
CA VAL A 424 38.11 -0.86 -16.55
C VAL A 424 38.82 -1.00 -17.91
N PHE A 425 38.74 0.03 -18.75
CA PHE A 425 39.36 0.08 -20.08
C PHE A 425 40.12 1.38 -20.31
N ASP A 426 41.11 1.40 -21.21
CA ASP A 426 41.56 2.65 -21.83
C ASP A 426 40.42 3.25 -22.69
N LEU A 427 40.31 4.58 -22.73
CA LEU A 427 39.28 5.31 -23.49
C LEU A 427 39.22 4.94 -24.98
N ASP A 428 40.36 4.85 -25.66
CA ASP A 428 40.39 4.53 -27.11
C ASP A 428 40.11 3.03 -27.37
N THR A 429 40.25 2.19 -26.34
CA THR A 429 39.79 0.79 -26.31
C THR A 429 38.30 0.66 -26.00
N TYR A 430 37.77 1.47 -25.07
CA TYR A 430 36.34 1.48 -24.73
C TYR A 430 35.47 1.86 -25.93
N LEU A 431 35.81 2.98 -26.59
CA LEU A 431 35.11 3.47 -27.79
C LEU A 431 35.16 2.49 -28.97
N ARG A 432 36.11 1.54 -28.97
CA ARG A 432 36.21 0.48 -30.00
C ARG A 432 35.26 -0.69 -29.73
N ILE A 433 34.85 -0.94 -28.48
CA ILE A 433 34.11 -2.15 -28.07
C ILE A 433 32.74 -1.86 -27.44
N GLU A 434 32.33 -0.60 -27.29
CA GLU A 434 31.09 -0.22 -26.57
C GLU A 434 29.83 -0.95 -27.08
N ASN A 435 29.77 -1.28 -28.36
CA ASN A 435 28.67 -2.01 -28.98
C ASN A 435 28.65 -3.50 -28.61
N ASP A 436 29.80 -4.12 -28.37
CA ASP A 436 29.92 -5.54 -28.00
C ASP A 436 29.51 -5.77 -26.52
N ILE A 437 29.69 -4.75 -25.67
CA ILE A 437 29.41 -4.78 -24.23
C ILE A 437 28.14 -3.99 -23.84
N ASN A 438 27.31 -3.59 -24.81
CA ASN A 438 26.10 -2.79 -24.61
C ASN A 438 25.02 -3.42 -23.71
N HIS A 439 25.14 -4.71 -23.41
CA HIS A 439 24.27 -5.50 -22.54
C HIS A 439 24.82 -5.62 -21.10
N VAL A 440 25.95 -4.97 -20.81
CA VAL A 440 26.57 -4.91 -19.47
C VAL A 440 26.16 -3.62 -18.78
N SER A 441 25.61 -3.72 -17.56
CA SER A 441 25.19 -2.55 -16.75
C SER A 441 26.31 -1.51 -16.61
N PRO A 442 26.03 -0.19 -16.81
CA PRO A 442 27.01 0.89 -16.67
C PRO A 442 27.77 0.89 -15.34
N GLN A 443 27.11 0.45 -14.26
CA GLN A 443 27.66 0.33 -12.90
C GLN A 443 28.90 -0.59 -12.86
N ARG A 444 29.02 -1.52 -13.80
CA ARG A 444 30.15 -2.47 -13.90
C ARG A 444 31.21 -2.07 -14.93
N LEU A 445 31.09 -0.89 -15.55
CA LEU A 445 32.04 -0.35 -16.52
C LEU A 445 32.75 0.90 -15.99
N GLY A 446 34.05 1.02 -16.24
CA GLY A 446 34.86 2.22 -15.98
C GLY A 446 35.90 2.47 -17.07
N VAL A 447 36.41 3.71 -17.18
CA VAL A 447 37.34 4.12 -18.24
C VAL A 447 38.50 4.95 -17.69
N VAL A 448 39.73 4.65 -18.11
CA VAL A 448 40.92 5.46 -17.89
C VAL A 448 41.08 6.49 -19.01
N VAL A 449 41.36 7.73 -18.61
CA VAL A 449 41.60 8.87 -19.51
C VAL A 449 43.03 9.34 -19.28
N GLY A 450 43.87 9.23 -20.32
CA GLY A 450 45.28 9.61 -20.26
C GLY A 450 45.50 11.13 -20.36
N PRO A 451 46.67 11.65 -19.93
CA PRO A 451 46.93 13.10 -19.81
C PRO A 451 46.81 13.94 -21.09
N SER A 452 46.69 13.29 -22.26
CA SER A 452 46.59 13.93 -23.59
C SER A 452 45.27 13.66 -24.31
N GLN A 453 44.34 12.91 -23.70
CA GLN A 453 43.01 12.65 -24.25
C GLN A 453 42.03 13.72 -23.75
N SER A 454 41.29 14.37 -24.67
CA SER A 454 40.28 15.38 -24.30
C SER A 454 39.07 14.73 -23.62
N LEU A 455 38.62 15.32 -22.51
CA LEU A 455 37.35 14.97 -21.84
C LEU A 455 36.14 15.01 -22.79
N SER A 456 36.20 15.84 -23.85
CA SER A 456 35.14 15.90 -24.87
C SER A 456 34.96 14.61 -25.68
N LYS A 457 35.96 13.70 -25.72
CA LYS A 457 35.79 12.35 -26.30
C LYS A 457 34.79 11.51 -25.50
N ILE A 458 34.73 11.70 -24.18
CA ILE A 458 33.87 10.90 -23.28
C ILE A 458 32.39 11.10 -23.64
N GLN A 459 32.02 12.32 -24.02
CA GLN A 459 30.67 12.69 -24.45
C GLN A 459 30.22 12.04 -25.77
N GLN A 460 31.13 11.36 -26.48
CA GLN A 460 30.85 10.67 -27.75
C GLN A 460 30.50 9.19 -27.57
N ALA A 461 30.77 8.59 -26.39
CA ALA A 461 30.42 7.20 -26.12
C ALA A 461 28.90 7.01 -26.03
N ALA A 462 28.35 6.10 -26.81
CA ALA A 462 26.92 5.79 -26.84
C ALA A 462 26.44 5.17 -25.52
N HIS A 463 27.33 4.49 -24.81
CA HIS A 463 27.09 3.93 -23.49
C HIS A 463 28.00 4.62 -22.45
N GLN A 464 27.41 5.31 -21.48
CA GLN A 464 28.16 6.16 -20.53
C GLN A 464 28.49 5.40 -19.23
N PRO A 465 29.77 5.02 -18.98
CA PRO A 465 30.17 4.23 -17.81
C PRO A 465 29.96 4.95 -16.46
N SER A 466 30.17 4.20 -15.38
CA SER A 466 29.94 4.66 -13.99
C SER A 466 31.17 5.25 -13.29
N ALA A 467 32.38 5.01 -13.81
CA ALA A 467 33.61 5.53 -13.25
C ALA A 467 34.58 6.02 -14.34
N TYR A 468 35.20 7.18 -14.11
CA TYR A 468 36.24 7.75 -14.96
C TYR A 468 37.52 7.94 -14.14
N ILE A 469 38.65 7.44 -14.62
CA ILE A 469 39.94 7.50 -13.94
C ILE A 469 40.85 8.43 -14.74
N LEU A 470 41.12 9.62 -14.21
CA LEU A 470 42.02 10.60 -14.80
C LEU A 470 43.46 10.31 -14.35
N ALA A 471 44.38 10.11 -15.29
CA ALA A 471 45.80 9.96 -14.99
C ALA A 471 46.53 11.30 -15.17
N GLY A 472 47.28 11.76 -14.15
CA GLY A 472 48.09 12.98 -14.21
C GLY A 472 48.44 13.54 -12.83
N ASP A 473 49.16 14.66 -12.81
CA ASP A 473 49.54 15.36 -11.57
C ASP A 473 48.32 15.84 -10.78
N LEU A 474 48.27 15.47 -9.50
CA LEU A 474 47.15 15.73 -8.61
C LEU A 474 46.94 17.24 -8.38
N ALA A 475 48.01 18.03 -8.31
CA ALA A 475 47.93 19.47 -8.03
C ALA A 475 47.42 20.28 -9.24
N THR A 476 47.76 19.85 -10.44
CA THR A 476 47.25 20.40 -11.71
C THR A 476 45.78 20.02 -11.91
N ILE A 477 45.42 18.75 -11.71
CA ILE A 477 44.03 18.28 -11.87
C ILE A 477 43.09 18.93 -10.84
N ALA A 478 43.56 19.20 -9.61
CA ALA A 478 42.83 19.94 -8.59
C ALA A 478 42.47 21.40 -8.97
N GLN A 479 43.07 21.94 -10.04
CA GLN A 479 42.89 23.33 -10.48
C GLN A 479 42.29 23.45 -11.89
N ASP A 480 42.04 22.34 -12.61
CA ASP A 480 41.41 22.36 -13.92
C ASP A 480 39.89 22.56 -13.80
N ALA A 481 39.43 23.75 -14.20
CA ALA A 481 38.01 24.11 -14.20
C ALA A 481 37.13 23.14 -15.01
N ASN A 482 37.66 22.54 -16.09
CA ASN A 482 36.91 21.59 -16.93
C ASN A 482 36.69 20.26 -16.18
N VAL A 483 37.68 19.82 -15.38
CA VAL A 483 37.57 18.62 -14.54
C VAL A 483 36.58 18.87 -13.40
N ILE A 484 36.66 20.03 -12.75
CA ILE A 484 35.75 20.43 -11.66
C ILE A 484 34.31 20.56 -12.17
N GLU A 485 34.09 21.12 -13.36
CA GLU A 485 32.76 21.17 -13.99
C GLU A 485 32.26 19.76 -14.35
N PHE A 486 33.13 18.89 -14.92
CA PHE A 486 32.78 17.52 -15.25
C PHE A 486 32.34 16.72 -14.01
N ALA A 487 33.11 16.76 -12.92
CA ALA A 487 32.75 16.14 -11.64
C ALA A 487 31.47 16.72 -11.03
N SER A 488 31.29 18.05 -11.10
CA SER A 488 30.06 18.73 -10.67
C SER A 488 28.83 18.34 -11.52
N SER A 489 29.02 17.98 -12.80
CA SER A 489 27.97 17.47 -13.68
C SER A 489 27.65 15.99 -13.40
N ALA A 490 28.67 15.17 -13.13
CA ALA A 490 28.54 13.76 -12.78
C ALA A 490 27.67 13.55 -11.52
N LYS A 491 27.82 14.45 -10.53
CA LYS A 491 27.01 14.47 -9.30
C LYS A 491 25.51 14.67 -9.51
N LYS A 492 25.11 15.34 -10.61
CA LYS A 492 23.69 15.63 -10.93
C LYS A 492 23.00 14.49 -11.68
N ASN A 493 23.77 13.63 -12.34
CA ASN A 493 23.27 12.63 -13.29
C ASN A 493 23.41 11.21 -12.71
N LEU A 494 22.41 10.81 -11.93
CA LEU A 494 22.31 9.45 -11.37
C LEU A 494 22.29 8.38 -12.48
N LEU A 495 22.70 7.16 -12.11
CA LEU A 495 22.69 5.99 -12.99
C LEU A 495 21.31 5.28 -12.96
N PRO A 496 20.91 4.56 -14.03
CA PRO A 496 19.55 4.00 -14.16
C PRO A 496 19.14 2.98 -13.09
N GLU A 497 20.11 2.34 -12.43
CA GLU A 497 19.90 1.34 -11.37
C GLU A 497 20.28 1.91 -9.97
N GLY A 498 20.43 3.23 -9.87
CA GLY A 498 20.93 3.94 -8.69
C GLY A 498 22.45 4.14 -8.68
N GLY A 499 22.89 5.09 -7.84
CA GLY A 499 24.28 5.54 -7.72
C GLY A 499 24.63 6.77 -8.56
N ALA A 500 25.70 7.47 -8.20
CA ALA A 500 26.27 8.58 -8.97
C ALA A 500 27.48 8.10 -9.81
N ARG A 501 27.90 8.89 -10.81
CA ARG A 501 29.12 8.62 -11.56
C ARG A 501 30.34 9.11 -10.77
N ARG A 502 31.35 8.24 -10.60
CA ARG A 502 32.61 8.56 -9.91
C ARG A 502 33.62 9.18 -10.87
N ILE A 503 34.25 10.28 -10.47
CA ILE A 503 35.44 10.82 -11.13
C ILE A 503 36.61 10.62 -10.17
N CYS A 504 37.59 9.81 -10.56
CA CYS A 504 38.72 9.42 -9.74
C CYS A 504 40.02 9.90 -10.39
N VAL A 505 41.03 10.25 -9.58
CA VAL A 505 42.35 10.71 -10.07
C VAL A 505 43.43 9.74 -9.61
N LEU A 506 44.19 9.17 -10.53
CA LEU A 506 45.28 8.24 -10.23
C LEU A 506 46.58 9.00 -9.98
N THR A 507 47.07 8.96 -8.74
CA THR A 507 48.26 9.70 -8.30
C THR A 507 49.57 8.99 -8.69
N ASP A 508 50.57 9.79 -9.09
CA ASP A 508 51.95 9.35 -9.35
C ASP A 508 52.86 9.42 -8.11
N SER A 509 52.34 9.98 -7.02
CA SER A 509 53.08 10.37 -5.81
C SER A 509 52.21 10.29 -4.56
N ALA A 510 52.81 10.25 -3.36
CA ALA A 510 52.06 10.16 -2.11
C ALA A 510 51.33 11.48 -1.81
N PRO A 511 49.98 11.50 -1.78
CA PRO A 511 49.22 12.73 -1.57
C PRO A 511 49.32 13.22 -0.12
N GLN A 512 49.14 14.52 0.08
CA GLN A 512 48.97 15.10 1.42
C GLN A 512 47.51 14.99 1.88
N LEU A 513 47.28 14.81 3.19
CA LEU A 513 45.94 14.69 3.78
C LEU A 513 45.03 15.85 3.36
N GLU A 514 45.51 17.10 3.51
CA GLU A 514 44.76 18.31 3.16
C GLU A 514 44.34 18.37 1.67
N LEU A 515 45.15 17.78 0.79
CA LEU A 515 44.87 17.73 -0.65
C LEU A 515 43.73 16.74 -0.95
N ILE A 516 43.72 15.57 -0.29
CA ILE A 516 42.58 14.63 -0.34
C ILE A 516 41.29 15.32 0.15
N SER A 517 41.35 16.00 1.29
CA SER A 517 40.24 16.77 1.87
C SER A 517 39.77 17.96 0.99
N SER A 518 40.56 18.36 -0.01
CA SER A 518 40.20 19.42 -0.96
C SER A 518 39.56 18.90 -2.25
N LEU A 519 39.98 17.71 -2.70
CA LEU A 519 39.48 17.03 -3.90
C LEU A 519 38.08 16.44 -3.69
N ASP A 520 37.82 15.89 -2.50
CA ASP A 520 36.47 15.49 -2.03
C ASP A 520 35.43 16.60 -2.26
N ARG A 521 35.75 17.85 -1.87
CA ARG A 521 34.84 19.00 -1.96
C ARG A 521 34.44 19.39 -3.38
N VAL A 522 35.21 18.96 -4.39
CA VAL A 522 34.88 19.11 -5.82
C VAL A 522 34.44 17.79 -6.48
N ASN A 523 34.25 16.73 -5.68
CA ASN A 523 33.78 15.40 -6.06
C ASN A 523 34.79 14.61 -6.88
N LEU A 524 36.08 14.73 -6.53
CA LEU A 524 37.18 13.97 -7.09
C LEU A 524 37.70 12.95 -6.06
N ASP A 525 37.52 11.67 -6.35
CA ASP A 525 38.13 10.57 -5.60
C ASP A 525 39.63 10.46 -5.91
N VAL A 526 40.44 9.93 -4.99
CA VAL A 526 41.88 9.72 -5.22
C VAL A 526 42.22 8.23 -5.25
N ILE A 527 42.77 7.76 -6.37
CA ILE A 527 43.32 6.40 -6.47
C ILE A 527 44.80 6.43 -6.08
N VAL A 528 45.19 5.66 -5.05
CA VAL A 528 46.54 5.69 -4.48
C VAL A 528 47.23 4.32 -4.57
N PRO A 529 48.29 4.17 -5.39
CA PRO A 529 49.09 2.95 -5.47
C PRO A 529 49.72 2.50 -4.14
N LYS A 530 49.71 1.18 -3.89
CA LYS A 530 50.21 0.51 -2.67
C LYS A 530 51.60 0.98 -2.23
N GLN A 531 52.48 1.33 -3.16
CA GLN A 531 53.83 1.82 -2.87
C GLN A 531 53.86 3.10 -2.01
N PHE A 532 52.80 3.92 -2.11
CA PHE A 532 52.62 5.14 -1.32
C PHE A 532 51.79 4.94 -0.04
N LEU A 533 51.27 3.73 0.20
CA LEU A 533 50.43 3.42 1.36
C LEU A 533 51.23 2.68 2.43
N THR A 534 50.97 2.99 3.69
CA THR A 534 51.44 2.21 4.85
C THR A 534 50.37 2.11 5.93
N THR A 535 50.49 1.12 6.81
CA THR A 535 49.72 1.02 8.06
C THR A 535 50.52 1.53 9.26
N SER A 536 51.81 1.81 9.10
CA SER A 536 52.71 2.39 10.11
C SER A 536 52.22 3.76 10.60
N SER A 537 52.35 4.02 11.90
CA SER A 537 52.13 5.33 12.53
C SER A 537 53.28 5.62 13.50
N PRO A 538 54.09 6.69 13.30
CA PRO A 538 54.05 7.61 12.16
C PRO A 538 54.34 6.90 10.82
N ALA A 539 53.91 7.52 9.71
CA ALA A 539 54.14 6.98 8.37
C ALA A 539 55.62 7.05 7.96
N GLU A 540 56.04 6.15 7.08
CA GLU A 540 57.37 6.16 6.47
C GLU A 540 57.53 7.34 5.50
N SER A 541 58.76 7.84 5.34
CA SER A 541 59.04 8.94 4.42
C SER A 541 58.64 8.56 2.98
N GLY A 542 57.81 9.39 2.35
CA GLY A 542 57.26 9.13 1.01
C GLY A 542 56.02 8.23 0.99
N LYS A 543 55.40 7.94 2.14
CA LYS A 543 54.11 7.23 2.25
C LYS A 543 53.12 7.97 3.12
N ILE A 544 51.83 7.71 2.89
CA ILE A 544 50.72 8.15 3.74
C ILE A 544 50.15 6.95 4.52
N ASN A 545 49.73 7.17 5.78
CA ASN A 545 49.02 6.14 6.52
C ASN A 545 47.62 5.96 5.92
N VAL A 546 47.30 4.75 5.47
CA VAL A 546 46.06 4.47 4.70
C VAL A 546 44.79 4.73 5.53
N GLY A 547 44.82 4.51 6.84
CA GLY A 547 43.69 4.80 7.73
C GLY A 547 43.49 6.30 7.95
N GLN A 548 44.58 7.07 8.07
CA GLN A 548 44.51 8.53 8.10
C GLN A 548 44.03 9.11 6.77
N ALA A 549 44.48 8.54 5.65
CA ALA A 549 44.08 8.96 4.30
C ALA A 549 42.58 8.70 4.04
N PHE A 550 42.07 7.54 4.45
CA PHE A 550 40.64 7.22 4.41
C PHE A 550 39.81 8.17 5.28
N MET A 551 40.31 8.52 6.46
CA MET A 551 39.64 9.48 7.36
C MET A 551 39.89 10.96 7.02
N ALA A 552 40.62 11.28 5.95
CA ALA A 552 41.02 12.66 5.63
C ALA A 552 39.84 13.60 5.32
N SER A 553 38.75 13.04 4.80
CA SER A 553 37.51 13.76 4.47
C SER A 553 36.33 13.37 5.35
N ALA A 554 36.56 12.57 6.40
CA ALA A 554 35.50 12.13 7.31
C ALA A 554 34.88 13.33 8.05
N ILE A 555 33.56 13.44 8.04
CA ILE A 555 32.85 14.53 8.68
C ILE A 555 32.45 14.10 10.09
N THR A 556 32.75 14.95 11.09
CA THR A 556 32.13 14.81 12.41
C THR A 556 31.94 16.20 13.05
N ASP A 557 30.66 16.49 13.29
CA ASP A 557 30.17 17.62 14.07
C ASP A 557 30.15 17.31 15.58
N ARG A 558 30.65 16.13 16.00
CA ARG A 558 30.87 15.82 17.42
C ARG A 558 32.08 16.57 17.97
N ALA A 559 31.92 17.15 19.15
CA ALA A 559 32.99 17.86 19.85
C ALA A 559 34.17 16.96 20.26
N ASP A 560 33.94 15.65 20.45
CA ASP A 560 34.97 14.67 20.81
C ASP A 560 35.79 14.14 19.61
N LYS A 561 35.50 14.63 18.39
CA LYS A 561 36.14 14.20 17.13
C LYS A 561 36.14 12.69 16.88
N LEU A 562 35.15 12.02 17.45
CA LEU A 562 34.85 10.63 17.15
C LEU A 562 33.81 10.53 16.04
N TYR A 563 33.80 9.40 15.36
CA TYR A 563 32.86 9.07 14.29
C TYR A 563 31.93 7.95 14.78
N PRO A 564 30.61 8.05 14.57
CA PRO A 564 29.70 6.95 14.85
C PRO A 564 30.00 5.79 13.90
N THR A 565 30.22 4.59 14.46
CA THR A 565 30.63 3.40 13.71
C THR A 565 29.61 2.29 13.89
N MET A 566 28.83 2.01 12.85
CA MET A 566 27.90 0.88 12.83
C MET A 566 28.67 -0.41 12.51
N VAL A 567 28.82 -1.29 13.49
CA VAL A 567 29.45 -2.60 13.27
C VAL A 567 28.39 -3.59 12.80
N VAL A 568 28.67 -4.28 11.68
CA VAL A 568 27.76 -5.24 11.02
C VAL A 568 28.45 -6.57 10.77
N ASP A 569 27.69 -7.66 10.64
CA ASP A 569 28.23 -8.98 10.28
C ASP A 569 28.44 -9.15 8.75
N GLU A 570 28.90 -10.33 8.32
CA GLU A 570 29.13 -10.67 6.90
C GLU A 570 27.89 -10.51 5.99
N ARG A 571 26.70 -10.43 6.58
CA ARG A 571 25.40 -10.30 5.95
C ARG A 571 24.85 -8.86 6.07
N LYS A 572 25.71 -7.92 6.49
CA LYS A 572 25.40 -6.51 6.79
C LYS A 572 24.36 -6.32 7.92
N VAL A 573 24.11 -7.33 8.76
CA VAL A 573 23.20 -7.21 9.92
C VAL A 573 23.89 -6.50 11.08
N ALA A 574 23.23 -5.49 11.67
CA ALA A 574 23.80 -4.67 12.74
C ALA A 574 24.13 -5.47 14.02
N LEU A 575 25.40 -5.46 14.40
CA LEU A 575 25.92 -6.05 15.64
C LEU A 575 26.00 -5.04 16.79
N GLY A 576 26.25 -3.76 16.49
CA GLY A 576 26.26 -2.71 17.51
C GLY A 576 26.81 -1.38 16.99
N LEU A 577 26.33 -0.28 17.56
CA LEU A 577 26.91 1.05 17.37
C LEU A 577 28.07 1.26 18.36
N VAL A 578 29.22 1.69 17.85
CA VAL A 578 30.39 2.12 18.62
C VAL A 578 30.85 3.48 18.11
N TYR A 579 31.98 3.96 18.62
CA TYR A 579 32.64 5.16 18.13
C TYR A 579 34.06 4.81 17.70
N SER A 580 34.52 5.37 16.58
CA SER A 580 35.91 5.27 16.14
C SER A 580 36.61 6.62 16.21
N SER A 581 37.93 6.59 16.39
CA SER A 581 38.85 7.72 16.20
C SER A 581 39.66 7.49 14.92
N ILE A 582 40.38 8.50 14.43
CA ILE A 582 41.29 8.32 13.28
C ILE A 582 42.34 7.24 13.63
N GLU A 583 42.80 7.24 14.87
CA GLU A 583 43.72 6.25 15.43
C GLU A 583 43.11 4.85 15.50
N SER A 584 41.82 4.71 15.88
CA SER A 584 41.19 3.38 15.96
C SER A 584 40.82 2.81 14.58
N VAL A 585 40.51 3.66 13.60
CA VAL A 585 40.36 3.23 12.19
C VAL A 585 41.71 2.76 11.65
N ALA A 586 42.77 3.55 11.80
CA ALA A 586 44.12 3.18 11.37
C ALA A 586 44.63 1.90 12.07
N GLU A 587 44.39 1.75 13.38
CA GLU A 587 44.77 0.54 14.11
C GLU A 587 43.94 -0.67 13.66
N SER A 588 42.64 -0.54 13.43
CA SER A 588 41.79 -1.64 12.91
C SER A 588 42.26 -2.17 11.56
N ILE A 589 42.62 -1.25 10.65
CA ILE A 589 43.14 -1.58 9.31
C ILE A 589 44.54 -2.21 9.41
N LYS A 590 45.34 -1.80 10.41
CA LYS A 590 46.67 -2.35 10.72
C LYS A 590 46.62 -3.75 11.36
N THR A 591 45.64 -4.03 12.23
CA THR A 591 45.53 -5.31 12.95
C THR A 591 44.62 -6.32 12.27
N GLY A 592 43.76 -5.89 11.34
CA GLY A 592 42.71 -6.72 10.77
C GLY A 592 41.63 -7.11 11.79
N THR A 593 41.43 -6.28 12.83
CA THR A 593 40.47 -6.55 13.92
C THR A 593 39.62 -5.33 14.25
N GLY A 594 38.49 -5.53 14.94
CA GLY A 594 37.63 -4.42 15.38
C GLY A 594 38.26 -3.63 16.54
N VAL A 595 38.83 -2.47 16.24
CA VAL A 595 39.45 -1.56 17.23
C VAL A 595 38.69 -0.22 17.24
N TYR A 596 38.09 0.10 18.38
CA TYR A 596 37.17 1.23 18.52
C TYR A 596 37.69 2.21 19.57
N GLN A 597 37.18 3.45 19.60
CA GLN A 597 37.51 4.40 20.64
C GLN A 597 36.58 4.23 21.85
N SER A 598 37.15 3.86 23.00
CA SER A 598 36.46 3.87 24.29
C SER A 598 36.76 5.16 25.05
N ARG A 599 35.70 5.86 25.48
CA ARG A 599 35.77 7.09 26.29
C ARG A 599 36.54 6.93 27.62
N THR A 600 36.70 5.70 28.11
CA THR A 600 37.36 5.39 29.40
C THR A 600 38.62 4.54 29.27
N ARG A 601 38.96 4.05 28.07
CA ARG A 601 40.11 3.12 27.86
C ARG A 601 41.02 3.48 26.70
N GLY A 602 40.71 4.52 25.92
CA GLY A 602 41.40 4.78 24.66
C GLY A 602 41.06 3.73 23.61
N LEU A 603 42.05 3.20 22.90
CA LEU A 603 41.86 2.15 21.89
C LEU A 603 41.34 0.85 22.53
N TRP A 604 40.16 0.43 22.11
CA TRP A 604 39.44 -0.75 22.58
C TRP A 604 39.41 -1.84 21.50
N TYR A 605 40.34 -2.79 21.63
CA TYR A 605 40.37 -4.03 20.86
C TYR A 605 39.19 -4.93 21.30
N LYS A 606 38.17 -5.06 20.45
CA LYS A 606 36.94 -5.76 20.79
C LYS A 606 37.21 -7.24 21.07
N GLY A 607 36.81 -7.68 22.27
CA GLY A 607 36.87 -9.08 22.70
C GLY A 607 38.23 -9.55 23.21
N ALA A 608 39.27 -8.71 23.20
CA ALA A 608 40.63 -9.11 23.61
C ALA A 608 40.70 -9.69 25.04
N THR A 609 39.80 -9.29 25.94
CA THR A 609 39.72 -9.80 27.32
C THR A 609 38.64 -10.86 27.55
N SER A 610 37.78 -11.14 26.56
CA SER A 610 36.62 -12.05 26.71
C SER A 610 36.56 -13.18 25.68
N GLY A 611 37.53 -13.27 24.77
CA GLY A 611 37.56 -14.25 23.67
C GLY A 611 36.60 -13.93 22.52
N ALA A 612 35.59 -13.07 22.73
CA ALA A 612 34.61 -12.66 21.72
C ALA A 612 35.16 -11.62 20.72
N THR A 613 36.27 -11.97 20.07
CA THR A 613 37.09 -11.14 19.17
C THR A 613 36.41 -10.87 17.84
N GLN A 614 36.94 -9.92 17.06
CA GLN A 614 36.43 -9.58 15.73
C GLN A 614 37.56 -9.57 14.71
N THR A 615 37.32 -10.20 13.56
CA THR A 615 38.14 -10.04 12.36
C THR A 615 37.49 -8.99 11.46
N LEU A 616 38.23 -7.96 11.08
CA LEU A 616 37.78 -6.95 10.14
C LEU A 616 37.68 -7.55 8.73
N LEU A 617 36.63 -7.19 7.98
CA LEU A 617 36.42 -7.65 6.60
C LEU A 617 36.24 -6.49 5.63
N ASN A 618 35.62 -5.39 6.04
CA ASN A 618 35.51 -4.17 5.24
C ASN A 618 35.22 -2.94 6.14
N VAL A 619 35.77 -1.78 5.76
CA VAL A 619 35.42 -0.45 6.27
C VAL A 619 34.87 0.38 5.11
N GLN A 620 33.86 1.20 5.39
CA GLN A 620 33.23 2.10 4.43
C GLN A 620 32.60 3.28 5.17
N PHE A 621 32.32 4.36 4.45
CA PHE A 621 31.44 5.44 4.93
C PHE A 621 29.96 5.11 4.69
N ASP A 622 29.08 5.94 5.24
CA ASP A 622 27.73 6.16 4.73
C ASP A 622 27.70 7.32 3.71
N CYS A 623 26.49 7.75 3.30
CA CYS A 623 26.31 8.56 2.10
C CYS A 623 26.98 9.94 2.15
N ASP A 624 26.89 10.65 3.27
CA ASP A 624 27.46 11.98 3.50
C ASP A 624 28.75 11.96 4.33
N SER A 625 29.32 10.77 4.57
CA SER A 625 30.58 10.55 5.31
C SER A 625 30.57 11.09 6.76
N ASP A 626 29.37 11.14 7.36
CA ASP A 626 29.10 11.45 8.78
C ASP A 626 29.36 10.21 9.66
N ALA A 627 29.07 9.01 9.15
CA ALA A 627 29.23 7.75 9.85
C ALA A 627 30.11 6.73 9.11
N LEU A 628 30.60 5.75 9.88
CA LEU A 628 31.35 4.61 9.40
C LEU A 628 30.51 3.33 9.51
N GLN A 629 30.70 2.41 8.58
CA GLN A 629 30.26 1.02 8.73
C GLN A 629 31.46 0.07 8.73
N PHE A 630 31.53 -0.78 9.75
CA PHE A 630 32.57 -1.80 9.91
C PHE A 630 31.96 -3.19 9.71
N THR A 631 32.25 -3.82 8.58
CA THR A 631 31.89 -5.22 8.32
C THR A 631 32.90 -6.13 9.02
N VAL A 632 32.45 -6.98 9.95
CA VAL A 632 33.31 -7.87 10.74
C VAL A 632 32.80 -9.30 10.78
N ARG A 633 33.72 -10.26 10.92
CA ARG A 633 33.40 -11.60 11.42
C ARG A 633 33.51 -11.58 12.95
N GLN A 634 32.38 -11.74 13.63
CA GLN A 634 32.33 -11.84 15.09
C GLN A 634 32.66 -13.28 15.51
N ASN A 635 33.79 -13.44 16.20
CA ASN A 635 34.25 -14.73 16.73
C ASN A 635 33.76 -14.89 18.18
N GLY A 636 33.63 -16.12 18.66
CA GLY A 636 33.14 -16.39 20.03
C GLY A 636 31.65 -16.06 20.23
N SER A 637 31.26 -15.77 21.47
CA SER A 637 29.85 -15.84 21.91
C SER A 637 28.95 -14.65 21.50
N GLY A 638 29.50 -13.51 21.06
CA GLY A 638 28.70 -12.42 20.52
C GLY A 638 29.33 -11.02 20.55
N PHE A 639 28.65 -10.05 19.95
CA PHE A 639 29.06 -8.65 20.03
C PHE A 639 28.85 -8.08 21.43
N CYS A 640 27.67 -8.30 22.00
CA CYS A 640 27.23 -7.61 23.21
C CYS A 640 27.90 -8.16 24.48
N HIS A 641 28.09 -7.29 25.47
CA HIS A 641 28.55 -7.68 26.81
C HIS A 641 27.56 -8.58 27.56
N LEU A 642 26.29 -8.61 27.15
CA LEU A 642 25.25 -9.53 27.63
C LEU A 642 25.31 -10.93 26.97
N ASN A 643 26.41 -11.25 26.28
CA ASN A 643 26.63 -12.54 25.60
C ASN A 643 25.60 -12.83 24.47
N THR A 644 25.03 -11.77 23.86
CA THR A 644 24.16 -11.82 22.68
C THR A 644 24.91 -11.44 21.42
N LYS A 645 24.49 -11.98 20.25
CA LYS A 645 25.17 -11.74 18.97
C LYS A 645 25.21 -10.25 18.61
N SER A 646 24.13 -9.51 18.87
CA SER A 646 24.02 -8.07 18.65
C SER A 646 23.68 -7.34 19.96
N CYS A 647 24.01 -6.04 20.04
CA CYS A 647 23.49 -5.10 21.03
C CYS A 647 22.02 -4.72 20.77
N PHE A 648 21.51 -4.89 19.55
CA PHE A 648 20.16 -4.45 19.16
C PHE A 648 19.06 -5.52 19.36
N GLY A 649 19.41 -6.70 19.86
CA GLY A 649 18.44 -7.73 20.22
C GLY A 649 18.92 -9.16 19.99
N ALA A 650 17.95 -10.08 20.02
CA ALA A 650 18.12 -11.46 19.59
C ALA A 650 18.05 -11.59 18.05
N GLU A 651 18.56 -12.70 17.53
CA GLU A 651 18.39 -13.03 16.12
C GLU A 651 16.94 -13.45 15.82
N SER A 652 16.49 -13.20 14.60
CA SER A 652 15.17 -13.60 14.10
C SER A 652 15.27 -14.28 12.73
N GLY A 653 14.15 -14.86 12.26
CA GLY A 653 14.05 -15.52 10.95
C GLY A 653 15.08 -16.63 10.73
N ILE A 654 15.61 -16.71 9.50
CA ILE A 654 16.56 -17.75 9.08
C ILE A 654 17.82 -17.78 9.96
N SER A 655 18.28 -16.63 10.47
CA SER A 655 19.43 -16.52 11.37
C SER A 655 19.18 -17.19 12.73
N ALA A 656 17.98 -17.02 13.30
CA ALA A 656 17.58 -17.68 14.53
C ALA A 656 17.41 -19.19 14.33
N LEU A 657 16.86 -19.58 13.16
CA LEU A 657 16.70 -20.97 12.76
C LEU A 657 18.05 -21.68 12.60
N GLU A 658 19.00 -21.08 11.87
CA GLU A 658 20.38 -21.58 11.70
C GLU A 658 21.02 -21.90 13.06
N LYS A 659 21.04 -20.92 13.97
CA LYS A 659 21.57 -21.08 15.33
C LYS A 659 20.86 -22.17 16.13
N THR A 660 19.53 -22.22 16.04
CA THR A 660 18.71 -23.26 16.68
C THR A 660 19.04 -24.64 16.13
N LEU A 661 19.32 -24.76 14.83
CA LEU A 661 19.71 -26.01 14.18
C LEU A 661 21.14 -26.42 14.53
N PHE A 662 22.09 -25.50 14.62
CA PHE A 662 23.43 -25.79 15.14
C PHE A 662 23.38 -26.31 16.58
N GLN A 663 22.66 -25.63 17.48
CA GLN A 663 22.47 -26.10 18.85
C GLN A 663 21.77 -27.48 18.88
N ARG A 664 20.71 -27.68 18.09
CA ARG A 664 20.03 -28.97 17.97
C ARG A 664 20.95 -30.08 17.42
N LYS A 665 21.90 -29.77 16.54
CA LYS A 665 22.88 -30.76 16.03
C LYS A 665 23.80 -31.28 17.13
N GLU A 666 24.14 -30.44 18.10
CA GLU A 666 24.98 -30.80 19.26
C GLU A 666 24.19 -31.42 20.42
N THR A 667 22.95 -30.96 20.67
CA THR A 667 22.19 -31.32 21.89
C THR A 667 20.97 -32.23 21.64
N ALA A 668 20.71 -32.70 20.43
CA ALA A 668 19.57 -33.60 20.17
C ALA A 668 19.80 -34.97 20.85
N PRO A 669 18.85 -35.46 21.66
CA PRO A 669 18.96 -36.80 22.28
C PRO A 669 19.10 -37.90 21.23
N GLU A 670 19.90 -38.92 21.54
CA GLU A 670 20.13 -40.06 20.67
C GLU A 670 18.80 -40.77 20.33
N GLY A 671 18.61 -41.10 19.05
CA GLY A 671 17.36 -41.68 18.53
C GLY A 671 16.18 -40.70 18.34
N SER A 672 16.28 -39.44 18.76
CA SER A 672 15.23 -38.43 18.52
C SER A 672 15.02 -38.12 17.04
N TYR A 673 13.84 -37.63 16.65
CA TYR A 673 13.55 -37.24 15.26
C TYR A 673 14.55 -36.17 14.76
N THR A 674 14.88 -35.18 15.59
CA THR A 674 15.90 -34.17 15.28
C THR A 674 17.29 -34.76 15.06
N ALA A 675 17.71 -35.72 15.90
CA ALA A 675 18.97 -36.44 15.68
C ALA A 675 18.93 -37.29 14.40
N ARG A 676 17.76 -37.86 14.04
CA ARG A 676 17.59 -38.59 12.77
C ARG A 676 17.68 -37.66 11.57
N LEU A 677 17.13 -36.44 11.59
CA LEU A 677 17.27 -35.50 10.47
C LEU A 677 18.73 -35.16 10.15
N PHE A 678 19.61 -35.04 11.16
CA PHE A 678 21.03 -34.78 10.92
C PHE A 678 21.84 -36.02 10.49
N ASN A 679 21.42 -37.23 10.87
CA ASN A 679 22.19 -38.46 10.65
C ASN A 679 21.64 -39.38 9.53
N ASP A 680 20.36 -39.24 9.15
CA ASP A 680 19.72 -40.01 8.08
C ASP A 680 19.49 -39.12 6.85
N ALA A 681 20.48 -39.12 5.96
CA ALA A 681 20.42 -38.36 4.72
C ALA A 681 19.32 -38.84 3.74
N LYS A 682 18.74 -40.04 3.92
CA LYS A 682 17.58 -40.48 3.11
C LYS A 682 16.30 -39.85 3.64
N LEU A 683 16.09 -39.86 4.95
CA LEU A 683 14.96 -39.20 5.60
C LEU A 683 14.94 -37.69 5.31
N LEU A 684 16.09 -37.01 5.46
CA LEU A 684 16.16 -35.57 5.21
C LEU A 684 15.94 -35.23 3.73
N ASN A 685 16.51 -36.00 2.79
CA ASN A 685 16.25 -35.79 1.37
C ASN A 685 14.79 -36.11 0.99
N ALA A 686 14.09 -36.99 1.72
CA ALA A 686 12.68 -37.25 1.50
C ALA A 686 11.83 -36.03 1.88
N LYS A 687 11.96 -35.50 3.10
CA LYS A 687 11.24 -34.26 3.51
C LYS A 687 11.56 -33.06 2.60
N ILE A 688 12.81 -32.87 2.18
CA ILE A 688 13.14 -31.79 1.22
C ILE A 688 12.40 -31.94 -0.13
N MET A 689 12.00 -33.15 -0.53
CA MET A 689 11.15 -33.35 -1.71
C MET A 689 9.65 -33.24 -1.40
N GLU A 690 9.24 -33.63 -0.18
CA GLU A 690 7.86 -33.59 0.35
C GLU A 690 7.37 -32.13 0.41
N GLU A 691 7.97 -31.25 1.24
CA GLU A 691 7.53 -29.83 1.26
C GLU A 691 7.87 -29.05 -0.03
N ALA A 692 8.71 -29.58 -0.93
CA ALA A 692 8.91 -29.00 -2.26
C ALA A 692 7.78 -29.35 -3.25
N GLU A 693 7.11 -30.49 -3.04
CA GLU A 693 5.89 -30.89 -3.76
C GLU A 693 4.69 -30.11 -3.18
N GLU A 694 4.56 -30.07 -1.85
CA GLU A 694 3.50 -29.32 -1.13
C GLU A 694 3.56 -27.80 -1.44
N LEU A 695 4.75 -27.18 -1.50
CA LEU A 695 4.91 -25.78 -1.94
C LEU A 695 4.50 -25.55 -3.41
N CYS A 696 4.58 -26.56 -4.27
CA CYS A 696 4.11 -26.45 -5.66
C CYS A 696 2.60 -26.64 -5.79
N GLU A 697 1.94 -27.24 -4.80
CA GLU A 697 0.47 -27.42 -4.74
C GLU A 697 -0.23 -26.33 -3.91
N ALA A 698 0.49 -25.61 -3.04
CA ALA A 698 -0.04 -24.56 -2.18
C ALA A 698 -0.73 -23.42 -2.96
N GLU A 699 -1.96 -23.08 -2.55
CA GLU A 699 -2.81 -22.13 -3.30
C GLU A 699 -3.13 -20.81 -2.58
N THR A 700 -3.20 -20.76 -1.25
CA THR A 700 -3.33 -19.46 -0.56
C THR A 700 -1.96 -18.88 -0.27
N LYS A 701 -1.86 -17.56 -0.07
CA LYS A 701 -0.61 -16.93 0.36
C LYS A 701 -0.12 -17.53 1.68
N GLU A 702 -1.06 -17.85 2.57
CA GLU A 702 -0.81 -18.41 3.89
C GLU A 702 -0.24 -19.83 3.80
N ASP A 703 -0.76 -20.67 2.90
CA ASP A 703 -0.20 -22.00 2.61
C ASP A 703 1.16 -21.90 1.91
N VAL A 704 1.29 -21.05 0.87
CA VAL A 704 2.56 -20.82 0.16
C VAL A 704 3.65 -20.32 1.11
N ALA A 705 3.30 -19.48 2.09
CA ALA A 705 4.21 -19.03 3.14
C ALA A 705 4.53 -20.14 4.16
N TRP A 706 3.61 -21.06 4.43
CA TRP A 706 3.82 -22.20 5.32
C TRP A 706 4.77 -23.23 4.69
N GLU A 707 4.42 -23.76 3.51
CA GLU A 707 5.20 -24.80 2.84
C GLU A 707 6.58 -24.27 2.40
N ALA A 708 6.70 -22.98 2.06
CA ALA A 708 8.01 -22.35 1.85
C ALA A 708 8.83 -22.28 3.15
N ALA A 709 8.21 -22.05 4.31
CA ALA A 709 8.91 -22.02 5.59
C ALA A 709 9.39 -23.41 6.01
N ASP A 710 8.59 -24.47 5.84
CA ASP A 710 9.02 -25.84 6.15
C ASP A 710 10.04 -26.38 5.10
N LEU A 711 9.90 -26.06 3.81
CA LEU A 711 10.95 -26.33 2.81
C LEU A 711 12.28 -25.65 3.17
N ILE A 712 12.22 -24.37 3.58
CA ILE A 712 13.40 -23.65 4.09
C ILE A 712 13.93 -24.30 5.37
N TYR A 713 13.08 -24.80 6.26
CA TYR A 713 13.50 -25.51 7.48
C TYR A 713 14.34 -26.74 7.15
N PHE A 714 13.90 -27.61 6.26
CA PHE A 714 14.67 -28.81 5.89
C PHE A 714 15.88 -28.48 5.01
N ALA A 715 15.80 -27.47 4.13
CA ALA A 715 16.94 -27.01 3.34
C ALA A 715 18.08 -26.43 4.21
N ILE A 716 17.76 -25.59 5.20
CA ILE A 716 18.75 -25.08 6.16
C ILE A 716 19.24 -26.20 7.09
N THR A 717 18.38 -27.15 7.48
CA THR A 717 18.81 -28.36 8.21
C THR A 717 19.86 -29.14 7.40
N ARG A 718 19.71 -29.26 6.08
CA ARG A 718 20.69 -29.92 5.19
C ARG A 718 21.99 -29.16 5.05
N CYS A 719 21.95 -27.82 5.10
CA CYS A 719 23.12 -26.95 5.10
C CYS A 719 23.89 -27.06 6.42
N VAL A 720 23.20 -26.93 7.56
CA VAL A 720 23.78 -27.10 8.90
C VAL A 720 24.32 -28.52 9.12
N ALA A 721 23.68 -29.55 8.56
CA ALA A 721 24.23 -30.91 8.53
C ALA A 721 25.61 -30.95 7.82
N ALA A 722 25.73 -30.29 6.66
CA ALA A 722 26.96 -30.20 5.86
C ALA A 722 28.00 -29.19 6.39
N GLY A 723 27.66 -28.34 7.35
CA GLY A 723 28.53 -27.26 7.82
C GLY A 723 28.53 -26.00 6.93
N VAL A 724 27.48 -25.81 6.12
CA VAL A 724 27.26 -24.62 5.28
C VAL A 724 26.39 -23.63 6.04
N SER A 725 26.82 -22.37 6.16
CA SER A 725 26.07 -21.30 6.83
C SER A 725 25.16 -20.52 5.88
N VAL A 726 24.22 -19.76 6.42
CA VAL A 726 23.37 -18.80 5.67
C VAL A 726 24.24 -17.75 4.96
N SER A 727 25.33 -17.31 5.60
CA SER A 727 26.33 -16.42 5.00
C SER A 727 26.97 -17.04 3.74
N ASP A 728 27.16 -18.36 3.71
CA ASP A 728 27.73 -19.05 2.55
C ASP A 728 26.69 -19.32 1.44
N ILE A 729 25.41 -19.45 1.80
CA ILE A 729 24.30 -19.47 0.85
C ILE A 729 24.18 -18.10 0.16
N GLU A 730 24.15 -17.01 0.92
CA GLU A 730 24.07 -15.63 0.40
C GLU A 730 25.26 -15.30 -0.51
N LYS A 731 26.51 -15.58 -0.08
CA LYS A 731 27.70 -15.47 -0.94
C LYS A 731 27.59 -16.24 -2.28
N ASN A 732 26.83 -17.35 -2.31
CA ASN A 732 26.56 -18.12 -3.52
C ASN A 732 25.36 -17.61 -4.34
N LEU A 733 24.49 -16.78 -3.76
CA LEU A 733 23.43 -16.06 -4.47
C LEU A 733 23.98 -14.78 -5.10
N ASP A 734 24.77 -13.99 -4.34
CA ASP A 734 25.50 -12.81 -4.82
C ASP A 734 26.31 -13.14 -6.09
N LYS A 735 27.11 -14.22 -6.03
CA LYS A 735 27.93 -14.72 -7.15
C LYS A 735 27.15 -15.31 -8.32
N LYS A 736 25.84 -15.53 -8.18
CA LYS A 736 24.95 -15.88 -9.31
C LYS A 736 24.31 -14.62 -9.90
N ALA A 737 23.90 -13.67 -9.07
CA ALA A 737 23.34 -12.39 -9.51
C ALA A 737 24.34 -11.56 -10.34
N LEU A 738 25.64 -11.69 -10.04
CA LEU A 738 26.72 -11.04 -10.81
C LEU A 738 27.03 -11.68 -12.18
N LYS A 739 26.37 -12.78 -12.58
CA LYS A 739 26.63 -13.43 -13.87
C LYS A 739 25.83 -12.82 -15.00
N ILE A 740 26.49 -12.64 -16.15
CA ILE A 740 25.92 -12.09 -17.38
C ILE A 740 25.46 -13.24 -18.29
N SER A 741 26.20 -14.36 -18.34
CA SER A 741 25.78 -15.53 -19.12
C SER A 741 24.58 -16.25 -18.49
N ARG A 742 23.47 -16.30 -19.23
CA ARG A 742 22.26 -17.05 -18.86
C ARG A 742 22.34 -18.47 -19.41
N ARG A 743 21.97 -19.47 -18.60
CA ARG A 743 21.83 -20.86 -19.06
C ARG A 743 20.47 -21.06 -19.74
N PRO A 744 20.36 -21.93 -20.77
CA PRO A 744 19.05 -22.34 -21.29
C PRO A 744 18.24 -23.02 -20.16
N GLY A 745 17.04 -22.51 -19.90
CA GLY A 745 16.21 -22.83 -18.73
C GLY A 745 15.47 -24.16 -18.80
N ASN A 746 16.03 -25.17 -19.47
CA ASN A 746 15.35 -26.44 -19.71
C ASN A 746 15.30 -27.26 -18.41
N ALA A 747 14.16 -27.91 -18.16
CA ALA A 747 14.05 -28.92 -17.12
C ALA A 747 14.98 -30.10 -17.42
N LYS A 748 15.31 -30.91 -16.40
CA LYS A 748 16.08 -32.14 -16.62
C LYS A 748 15.11 -33.26 -17.07
N PRO A 749 15.47 -34.11 -18.04
CA PRO A 749 14.55 -35.10 -18.64
C PRO A 749 13.80 -36.04 -17.67
N LYS A 750 14.32 -36.24 -16.46
CA LYS A 750 13.63 -37.00 -15.40
C LYS A 750 12.26 -36.40 -15.02
N TRP A 751 12.11 -35.08 -15.12
CA TRP A 751 10.91 -34.36 -14.68
C TRP A 751 9.91 -34.12 -15.82
N GLU A 752 10.41 -33.90 -17.04
CA GLU A 752 9.59 -33.76 -18.26
C GLU A 752 8.76 -35.04 -18.56
N ALA A 753 9.28 -36.20 -18.16
CA ALA A 753 8.60 -37.49 -18.33
C ALA A 753 7.40 -37.72 -17.37
N ALA A 754 7.28 -36.94 -16.28
CA ALA A 754 6.25 -37.15 -15.27
C ALA A 754 4.88 -36.56 -15.67
N GLN A 755 4.86 -35.38 -16.30
CA GLN A 755 3.64 -34.65 -16.62
C GLN A 755 2.78 -35.30 -17.73
N ASN A 756 3.34 -36.23 -18.50
CA ASN A 756 2.71 -36.83 -19.68
C ASN A 756 1.91 -38.13 -19.41
N ASN A 757 1.65 -38.49 -18.14
CA ASN A 757 1.18 -39.84 -17.77
C ASN A 757 -0.17 -39.93 -17.02
N THR A 758 -0.87 -38.81 -16.79
CA THR A 758 -2.01 -38.76 -15.84
C THR A 758 -3.39 -38.57 -16.50
N GLU A 759 -3.56 -38.96 -17.76
CA GLU A 759 -4.90 -39.08 -18.37
C GLU A 759 -5.46 -40.51 -18.27
N LYS A 760 -6.41 -40.77 -17.35
CA LYS A 760 -7.49 -41.77 -17.57
C LYS A 760 -8.63 -41.80 -16.54
N GLN A 761 -9.82 -41.50 -17.05
CA GLN A 761 -11.15 -42.03 -16.69
C GLN A 761 -11.75 -41.70 -15.31
N ALA A 762 -13.09 -41.61 -15.28
CA ALA A 762 -13.88 -41.02 -14.19
C ALA A 762 -15.14 -41.84 -13.86
N ALA A 763 -15.69 -41.63 -12.66
CA ALA A 763 -16.99 -42.13 -12.19
C ALA A 763 -17.63 -41.11 -11.20
N PRO A 764 -18.96 -41.09 -11.00
CA PRO A 764 -19.69 -39.89 -10.55
C PRO A 764 -19.94 -39.76 -9.03
N ALA A 765 -20.45 -38.59 -8.63
CA ALA A 765 -20.49 -38.07 -7.24
C ALA A 765 -21.88 -38.03 -6.58
N GLN A 766 -21.92 -37.67 -5.29
CA GLN A 766 -23.11 -37.16 -4.57
C GLN A 766 -22.75 -35.95 -3.67
N PRO A 767 -23.70 -35.07 -3.29
CA PRO A 767 -23.39 -33.72 -2.79
C PRO A 767 -23.68 -33.47 -1.29
N ALA A 768 -23.09 -32.42 -0.72
CA ALA A 768 -23.24 -32.00 0.69
C ALA A 768 -23.95 -30.64 0.84
N ALA A 769 -24.51 -30.37 2.03
CA ALA A 769 -25.36 -29.20 2.35
C ALA A 769 -24.67 -28.12 3.24
N ALA A 770 -25.34 -26.99 3.51
CA ALA A 770 -24.73 -25.75 4.03
C ALA A 770 -25.24 -25.27 5.45
N PRO A 771 -24.42 -24.58 6.31
CA PRO A 771 -24.71 -24.10 7.71
C PRO A 771 -25.87 -23.08 7.99
N GLN A 772 -25.74 -21.84 8.59
CA GLN A 772 -26.90 -20.94 9.01
C GLN A 772 -26.64 -19.42 9.53
N PRO A 773 -27.12 -18.86 10.71
CA PRO A 773 -26.62 -17.63 11.52
C PRO A 773 -25.84 -17.58 12.94
N ILE A 774 -25.69 -16.39 13.61
CA ILE A 774 -25.56 -16.13 15.10
C ILE A 774 -26.48 -15.00 15.57
N ALA A 775 -25.95 -13.97 16.23
CA ALA A 775 -26.66 -12.92 16.89
C ALA A 775 -25.79 -11.64 17.09
N THR A 776 -26.33 -10.67 17.84
CA THR A 776 -26.04 -9.21 17.98
C THR A 776 -25.27 -8.78 19.27
N GLU A 777 -24.94 -7.52 19.53
CA GLU A 777 -24.86 -6.97 20.90
C GLU A 777 -25.56 -5.62 20.93
N SER A 778 -26.20 -5.31 22.06
CA SER A 778 -27.29 -4.34 22.15
C SER A 778 -26.81 -2.92 22.49
N GLY A 779 -25.99 -2.34 21.61
CA GLY A 779 -25.55 -0.94 21.67
C GLY A 779 -26.62 0.09 21.25
N ARG A 780 -26.46 1.35 21.67
CA ARG A 780 -27.19 2.50 21.10
C ARG A 780 -26.70 2.76 19.67
N ILE A 781 -27.60 3.22 18.83
CA ILE A 781 -27.39 3.49 17.40
C ILE A 781 -27.37 5.01 17.24
N GLN A 782 -26.26 5.60 16.78
CA GLN A 782 -26.09 7.07 16.71
C GLN A 782 -25.07 7.51 15.66
N MET A 783 -25.26 8.67 15.03
CA MET A 783 -24.34 9.23 14.05
C MET A 783 -23.12 9.91 14.68
N ASN A 784 -22.05 10.04 13.91
CA ASN A 784 -20.97 10.95 14.31
C ASN A 784 -21.46 12.38 14.26
N TYR A 785 -20.96 13.22 15.17
CA TYR A 785 -21.26 14.64 15.14
C TYR A 785 -20.01 15.50 14.90
N TYR A 786 -20.09 16.32 13.87
CA TYR A 786 -19.10 17.31 13.47
C TYR A 786 -19.77 18.70 13.37
N ASP A 787 -18.98 19.75 13.50
CA ASP A 787 -19.43 21.14 13.51
C ASP A 787 -18.39 21.95 12.73
N ALA A 788 -18.79 22.51 11.58
CA ALA A 788 -17.90 23.08 10.58
C ALA A 788 -17.05 24.23 11.13
N ALA A 789 -17.62 25.06 12.02
CA ALA A 789 -16.92 26.14 12.70
C ALA A 789 -15.92 25.64 13.78
N LYS A 790 -15.84 24.32 14.01
CA LYS A 790 -15.04 23.68 15.06
C LYS A 790 -14.03 22.65 14.53
N ILE A 791 -14.11 22.23 13.27
CA ILE A 791 -13.20 21.25 12.64
C ILE A 791 -12.07 21.94 11.85
N SER A 792 -10.97 21.23 11.60
CA SER A 792 -9.87 21.75 10.78
C SER A 792 -10.13 21.56 9.29
N SER A 793 -9.34 22.22 8.42
CA SER A 793 -9.37 21.96 6.98
C SER A 793 -9.03 20.52 6.63
N LYS A 794 -8.12 19.87 7.37
CA LYS A 794 -7.88 18.43 7.24
C LYS A 794 -9.16 17.67 7.56
N VAL A 795 -9.83 17.97 8.69
CA VAL A 795 -11.05 17.26 9.11
C VAL A 795 -12.26 17.53 8.18
N ARG A 796 -12.40 18.73 7.58
CA ARG A 796 -13.41 19.01 6.54
C ARG A 796 -13.12 18.26 5.25
N THR A 797 -11.85 18.26 4.81
CA THR A 797 -11.41 17.38 3.73
C THR A 797 -11.76 15.96 4.11
N ASP A 798 -11.52 15.61 5.38
CA ASP A 798 -11.59 14.26 5.91
C ASP A 798 -13.02 13.66 6.01
N LEU A 799 -14.02 14.35 5.46
CA LEU A 799 -15.42 13.92 5.40
C LEU A 799 -15.91 13.68 3.96
N LEU A 800 -15.08 13.93 2.94
CA LEU A 800 -15.47 13.93 1.52
C LEU A 800 -15.25 12.60 0.80
N LYS A 801 -14.18 11.87 1.15
CA LYS A 801 -13.87 10.52 0.68
C LYS A 801 -14.77 9.47 1.40
N ARG A 802 -15.29 8.47 0.68
CA ARG A 802 -16.35 7.48 1.09
C ARG A 802 -15.88 6.20 1.86
N PRO A 803 -15.83 4.94 1.31
CA PRO A 803 -14.80 3.88 1.72
C PRO A 803 -13.75 2.97 0.80
N ILE A 804 -12.68 3.32 -0.02
CA ILE A 804 -12.18 2.66 -1.32
C ILE A 804 -11.40 1.33 -1.27
N ILE A 805 -11.74 0.27 -2.01
CA ILE A 805 -10.84 -0.90 -2.02
C ILE A 805 -9.63 -0.72 -2.92
N ASN A 806 -8.48 -1.09 -2.32
CA ASN A 806 -7.18 -1.26 -2.95
C ASN A 806 -7.33 -1.85 -4.33
N SER A 807 -7.34 -1.02 -5.36
CA SER A 807 -7.84 -1.51 -6.64
C SER A 807 -6.89 -2.55 -7.25
N SER A 808 -5.64 -2.69 -6.76
CA SER A 808 -4.69 -3.72 -7.16
C SER A 808 -5.09 -5.15 -6.81
N ASP A 809 -5.59 -5.43 -5.60
CA ASP A 809 -5.86 -6.81 -5.11
C ASP A 809 -7.11 -7.44 -5.76
N ILE A 810 -7.70 -6.63 -6.60
CA ILE A 810 -9.09 -6.51 -7.01
C ILE A 810 -9.15 -6.54 -8.53
N MET A 811 -8.06 -6.09 -9.17
CA MET A 811 -7.47 -6.77 -10.31
C MET A 811 -6.97 -8.16 -9.91
N SER A 812 -5.92 -8.29 -9.08
CA SER A 812 -5.13 -9.52 -8.90
C SER A 812 -5.91 -10.83 -8.63
N ARG A 813 -6.91 -10.82 -7.72
CA ARG A 813 -7.74 -12.00 -7.37
C ARG A 813 -8.56 -12.57 -8.51
N VAL A 814 -8.62 -11.82 -9.59
CA VAL A 814 -9.74 -11.86 -10.51
C VAL A 814 -9.22 -12.01 -11.86
N THR A 815 -8.19 -11.25 -12.20
CA THR A 815 -7.36 -11.38 -13.37
C THR A 815 -7.65 -12.78 -13.95
N PRO A 816 -7.28 -13.91 -13.30
CA PRO A 816 -8.02 -15.20 -13.27
C PRO A 816 -9.33 -15.47 -14.08
N ILE A 817 -10.48 -15.07 -13.55
CA ILE A 817 -11.88 -15.24 -13.95
C ILE A 817 -12.19 -14.69 -15.35
N ILE A 818 -11.82 -13.44 -15.65
CA ILE A 818 -12.36 -12.78 -16.85
C ILE A 818 -11.70 -13.35 -18.11
N ASN A 819 -10.37 -13.51 -18.16
CA ASN A 819 -9.82 -14.21 -19.31
C ASN A 819 -10.11 -15.73 -19.22
N ALA A 820 -10.47 -16.33 -18.07
CA ALA A 820 -10.92 -17.74 -18.07
C ALA A 820 -12.16 -17.91 -18.97
N VAL A 821 -13.12 -16.98 -18.91
CA VAL A 821 -14.25 -16.88 -19.85
C VAL A 821 -13.75 -16.61 -21.29
N ARG A 822 -12.78 -15.72 -21.48
CA ARG A 822 -12.16 -15.44 -22.80
C ARG A 822 -11.39 -16.62 -23.42
N GLU A 823 -11.04 -17.67 -22.67
CA GLU A 823 -10.32 -18.85 -23.18
C GLU A 823 -11.21 -20.08 -23.34
N ARG A 824 -12.15 -20.27 -22.40
CA ARG A 824 -12.99 -21.48 -22.31
C ARG A 824 -14.49 -21.20 -22.48
N GLY A 825 -14.85 -19.97 -22.86
CA GLY A 825 -16.21 -19.58 -23.20
C GLY A 825 -17.24 -19.94 -22.14
N ASP A 826 -18.35 -20.53 -22.59
CA ASP A 826 -19.44 -21.01 -21.74
C ASP A 826 -18.99 -22.07 -20.72
N ALA A 827 -17.94 -22.86 -20.99
CA ALA A 827 -17.45 -23.84 -20.04
C ALA A 827 -16.85 -23.18 -18.79
N ALA A 828 -16.13 -22.07 -18.93
CA ALA A 828 -15.69 -21.27 -17.78
C ALA A 828 -16.86 -20.54 -17.11
N VAL A 829 -17.85 -20.05 -17.85
CA VAL A 829 -19.05 -19.44 -17.23
C VAL A 829 -19.79 -20.46 -16.36
N LEU A 830 -19.98 -21.70 -16.84
CA LEU A 830 -20.59 -22.79 -16.06
C LEU A 830 -19.72 -23.22 -14.86
N GLU A 831 -18.40 -23.36 -15.03
CA GLU A 831 -17.44 -23.63 -13.95
C GLU A 831 -17.58 -22.59 -12.83
N LEU A 832 -17.58 -21.30 -13.20
CA LEU A 832 -17.59 -20.18 -12.27
C LEU A 832 -18.97 -19.96 -11.63
N THR A 833 -20.06 -20.16 -12.35
CA THR A 833 -21.43 -20.19 -11.78
C THR A 833 -21.59 -21.35 -10.80
N ALA A 834 -21.12 -22.55 -11.12
CA ALA A 834 -21.14 -23.67 -10.17
C ALA A 834 -20.23 -23.44 -8.94
N LYS A 835 -19.11 -22.73 -9.10
CA LYS A 835 -18.17 -22.38 -8.03
C LYS A 835 -18.69 -21.25 -7.13
N PHE A 836 -19.37 -20.24 -7.68
CA PHE A 836 -19.73 -19.00 -6.99
C PHE A 836 -21.22 -18.93 -6.61
N ASP A 837 -22.11 -19.19 -7.59
CA ASP A 837 -23.57 -19.19 -7.41
C ASP A 837 -24.08 -20.57 -6.90
N ARG A 838 -23.17 -21.55 -6.76
CA ARG A 838 -23.36 -22.89 -6.16
C ARG A 838 -24.42 -23.79 -6.83
N VAL A 839 -24.73 -23.52 -8.09
CA VAL A 839 -25.66 -24.32 -8.89
C VAL A 839 -25.03 -24.73 -10.22
N GLN A 840 -25.17 -26.01 -10.59
CA GLN A 840 -24.82 -26.49 -11.92
C GLN A 840 -25.99 -26.24 -12.87
N LEU A 841 -25.76 -25.48 -13.93
CA LEU A 841 -26.77 -25.19 -14.95
C LEU A 841 -26.52 -26.01 -16.23
N PRO A 842 -27.58 -26.39 -16.97
CA PRO A 842 -27.45 -27.05 -18.27
C PRO A 842 -27.09 -26.09 -19.41
N ALA A 843 -27.19 -24.77 -19.18
CA ALA A 843 -26.89 -23.71 -20.15
C ALA A 843 -26.55 -22.41 -19.40
N THR A 844 -25.84 -21.50 -20.05
CA THR A 844 -25.45 -20.19 -19.50
C THR A 844 -26.46 -19.06 -19.78
N VAL A 845 -27.50 -19.34 -20.59
CA VAL A 845 -28.44 -18.33 -21.08
C VAL A 845 -29.82 -18.89 -21.40
N ILE A 846 -30.86 -18.18 -20.96
CA ILE A 846 -32.25 -18.36 -21.38
C ILE A 846 -32.52 -17.38 -22.53
N LYS A 847 -33.08 -17.85 -23.65
CA LYS A 847 -33.35 -17.02 -24.84
C LYS A 847 -34.84 -16.72 -24.95
N ALA A 848 -35.19 -15.54 -25.47
CA ALA A 848 -36.57 -15.18 -25.73
C ALA A 848 -37.18 -16.05 -26.86
N PRO A 849 -38.50 -16.35 -26.84
CA PRO A 849 -39.50 -15.95 -25.84
C PRO A 849 -39.38 -16.71 -24.51
N PHE A 850 -39.51 -15.98 -23.40
CA PHE A 850 -39.52 -16.56 -22.04
C PHE A 850 -40.85 -17.24 -21.75
N SER A 851 -40.84 -18.31 -20.93
CA SER A 851 -42.04 -19.11 -20.68
C SER A 851 -42.96 -18.44 -19.64
N PRO A 852 -44.30 -18.54 -19.75
CA PRO A 852 -45.23 -17.96 -18.78
C PRO A 852 -45.01 -18.45 -17.35
N GLU A 853 -44.58 -19.70 -17.18
CA GLU A 853 -44.30 -20.34 -15.90
C GLU A 853 -43.11 -19.68 -15.20
N SER A 854 -42.13 -19.17 -15.97
CA SER A 854 -40.98 -18.42 -15.44
C SER A 854 -41.32 -16.99 -15.01
N MET A 855 -42.56 -16.53 -15.21
CA MET A 855 -43.01 -15.14 -14.96
C MET A 855 -44.25 -15.07 -14.06
N GLN A 856 -44.51 -16.10 -13.25
CA GLN A 856 -45.65 -16.14 -12.33
C GLN A 856 -45.46 -15.17 -11.16
N LEU A 857 -46.37 -14.21 -11.02
CA LEU A 857 -46.41 -13.19 -9.97
C LEU A 857 -47.84 -13.08 -9.42
N ASP A 858 -47.99 -12.57 -8.20
CA ASP A 858 -49.30 -12.13 -7.72
C ASP A 858 -49.69 -10.77 -8.31
N GLU A 859 -51.00 -10.50 -8.41
CA GLU A 859 -51.52 -9.28 -9.05
C GLU A 859 -51.08 -7.98 -8.35
N LYS A 860 -50.79 -7.99 -7.04
CA LYS A 860 -50.34 -6.78 -6.32
C LYS A 860 -48.89 -6.47 -6.67
N THR A 861 -48.00 -7.47 -6.65
CA THR A 861 -46.61 -7.31 -7.06
C THR A 861 -46.50 -6.94 -8.54
N LYS A 862 -47.28 -7.61 -9.40
CA LYS A 862 -47.38 -7.29 -10.82
C LYS A 862 -47.84 -5.85 -11.06
N ALA A 863 -48.92 -5.40 -10.40
CA ALA A 863 -49.42 -4.03 -10.54
C ALA A 863 -48.42 -2.96 -10.06
N ALA A 864 -47.62 -3.25 -9.02
CA ALA A 864 -46.55 -2.37 -8.58
C ALA A 864 -45.42 -2.25 -9.61
N ILE A 865 -44.97 -3.38 -10.18
CA ILE A 865 -43.97 -3.39 -11.28
C ILE A 865 -44.51 -2.67 -12.52
N ASP A 866 -45.79 -2.85 -12.85
CA ASP A 866 -46.42 -2.14 -13.97
C ASP A 866 -46.47 -0.62 -13.72
N GLN A 867 -46.90 -0.16 -12.54
CA GLN A 867 -46.94 1.27 -12.21
C GLN A 867 -45.54 1.92 -12.19
N ALA A 868 -44.53 1.21 -11.69
CA ALA A 868 -43.13 1.64 -11.76
C ALA A 868 -42.68 1.80 -13.22
N TYR A 869 -42.96 0.78 -14.06
CA TYR A 869 -42.61 0.80 -15.48
C TYR A 869 -43.19 2.03 -16.21
N GLU A 870 -44.48 2.34 -16.04
CA GLU A 870 -45.10 3.46 -16.77
C GLU A 870 -44.46 4.81 -16.40
N ASN A 871 -44.10 5.01 -15.12
CA ASN A 871 -43.45 6.25 -14.67
C ASN A 871 -42.00 6.36 -15.16
N ILE A 872 -41.22 5.27 -15.07
CA ILE A 872 -39.83 5.22 -15.56
C ILE A 872 -39.80 5.39 -17.09
N TYR A 873 -40.72 4.75 -17.81
CA TYR A 873 -40.84 4.89 -19.26
C TYR A 873 -41.18 6.32 -19.66
N LYS A 874 -42.18 6.93 -19.01
CA LYS A 874 -42.59 8.32 -19.27
C LYS A 874 -41.45 9.33 -19.05
N PHE A 875 -40.65 9.17 -18.00
CA PHE A 875 -39.53 10.06 -17.73
C PHE A 875 -38.39 9.87 -18.73
N HIS A 876 -38.05 8.62 -19.08
CA HIS A 876 -36.96 8.32 -20.01
C HIS A 876 -37.30 8.62 -21.48
N ASP A 877 -38.54 8.42 -21.91
CA ASP A 877 -39.00 8.79 -23.26
C ASP A 877 -38.94 10.31 -23.50
N ALA A 878 -39.20 11.12 -22.47
CA ALA A 878 -39.11 12.57 -22.51
C ALA A 878 -37.66 13.11 -22.66
N GLN A 879 -36.64 12.29 -22.42
CA GLN A 879 -35.22 12.67 -22.55
C GLN A 879 -34.66 12.56 -23.98
N MET A 880 -35.43 11.99 -24.92
CA MET A 880 -34.89 11.62 -26.23
C MET A 880 -34.88 12.80 -27.22
N ASP A 881 -33.69 13.13 -27.74
CA ASP A 881 -33.49 13.93 -28.97
C ASP A 881 -34.24 13.30 -30.16
N ARG A 882 -35.54 13.61 -30.31
CA ARG A 882 -36.38 13.15 -31.42
C ARG A 882 -36.13 13.94 -32.71
N GLU A 883 -35.73 15.19 -32.59
CA GLU A 883 -35.34 16.05 -33.71
C GLU A 883 -33.83 15.99 -33.97
N THR A 884 -33.41 16.22 -35.21
CA THR A 884 -31.98 16.33 -35.56
C THR A 884 -31.56 17.79 -35.42
N LEU A 885 -30.56 18.07 -34.58
CA LEU A 885 -29.94 19.38 -34.51
C LEU A 885 -29.27 19.69 -35.85
N VAL A 886 -29.62 20.82 -36.47
CA VAL A 886 -29.04 21.33 -37.73
C VAL A 886 -28.63 22.78 -37.53
N VAL A 887 -27.40 23.12 -37.90
CA VAL A 887 -26.83 24.47 -37.76
C VAL A 887 -26.03 24.80 -39.01
N GLU A 888 -26.43 25.85 -39.75
CA GLU A 888 -25.56 26.47 -40.74
C GLU A 888 -24.55 27.37 -40.00
N THR A 889 -23.27 26.97 -39.99
CA THR A 889 -22.22 27.67 -39.23
C THR A 889 -21.65 28.85 -40.01
N MET A 890 -21.72 28.79 -41.34
CA MET A 890 -21.47 29.88 -42.28
C MET A 890 -22.19 29.57 -43.61
N PRO A 891 -22.52 30.56 -44.46
CA PRO A 891 -23.28 30.34 -45.69
C PRO A 891 -22.70 29.22 -46.57
N GLY A 892 -23.50 28.18 -46.79
CA GLY A 892 -23.15 27.01 -47.57
C GLY A 892 -22.44 25.88 -46.80
N VAL A 893 -22.29 26.00 -45.47
CA VAL A 893 -21.65 25.00 -44.58
C VAL A 893 -22.61 24.63 -43.45
N VAL A 894 -23.22 23.46 -43.56
CA VAL A 894 -24.24 22.97 -42.63
C VAL A 894 -23.71 21.80 -41.82
N CYS A 895 -23.70 21.94 -40.50
CA CYS A 895 -23.39 20.86 -39.55
C CYS A 895 -24.70 20.31 -38.96
N SER A 896 -24.73 19.02 -38.62
CA SER A 896 -25.86 18.42 -37.90
C SER A 896 -25.43 17.36 -36.90
N ARG A 897 -26.29 17.06 -35.92
CA ARG A 897 -26.11 16.00 -34.91
C ARG A 897 -27.40 15.18 -34.78
N PHE A 898 -27.30 13.86 -34.93
CA PHE A 898 -28.41 12.93 -34.79
C PHE A 898 -28.06 11.75 -33.85
N ALA A 899 -29.02 11.33 -33.04
CA ALA A 899 -28.85 10.17 -32.15
C ALA A 899 -29.00 8.83 -32.90
N ARG A 900 -28.25 7.82 -32.48
CA ARG A 900 -28.44 6.40 -32.87
C ARG A 900 -28.20 5.48 -31.66
N PRO A 901 -29.05 4.48 -31.39
CA PRO A 901 -28.81 3.53 -30.32
C PRO A 901 -27.47 2.80 -30.44
N ILE A 902 -26.93 2.40 -29.29
CA ILE A 902 -25.96 1.32 -29.18
C ILE A 902 -26.70 0.02 -29.55
N GLU A 903 -26.14 -0.78 -30.45
CA GLU A 903 -26.89 -1.87 -31.08
C GLU A 903 -27.11 -3.06 -30.13
N LYS A 904 -26.08 -3.36 -29.33
CA LYS A 904 -26.05 -4.46 -28.37
C LYS A 904 -25.64 -3.94 -27.00
N VAL A 905 -26.46 -4.20 -25.98
CA VAL A 905 -26.24 -3.69 -24.62
C VAL A 905 -26.42 -4.80 -23.59
N GLY A 906 -25.44 -4.92 -22.69
CA GLY A 906 -25.47 -5.81 -21.55
C GLY A 906 -25.96 -5.06 -20.33
N LEU A 907 -26.97 -5.58 -19.64
CA LEU A 907 -27.57 -4.98 -18.47
C LEU A 907 -27.34 -5.92 -17.30
N TYR A 908 -26.42 -5.58 -16.40
CA TYR A 908 -26.20 -6.36 -15.19
C TYR A 908 -27.25 -5.99 -14.14
N VAL A 909 -28.06 -6.98 -13.74
CA VAL A 909 -29.05 -6.87 -12.67
C VAL A 909 -28.54 -7.68 -11.49
N PRO A 910 -28.24 -7.05 -10.34
CA PRO A 910 -27.78 -7.78 -9.16
C PRO A 910 -28.88 -8.67 -8.58
N GLY A 911 -28.46 -9.76 -7.94
CA GLY A 911 -29.34 -10.71 -7.26
C GLY A 911 -28.57 -11.56 -6.26
N GLY A 912 -29.21 -12.60 -5.73
CA GLY A 912 -28.68 -13.47 -4.69
C GLY A 912 -29.47 -13.33 -3.39
N THR A 913 -29.03 -12.46 -2.48
CA THR A 913 -29.72 -12.20 -1.20
C THR A 913 -30.93 -11.27 -1.32
N ALA A 914 -31.00 -10.47 -2.38
CA ALA A 914 -32.12 -9.58 -2.68
C ALA A 914 -32.64 -9.80 -4.11
N VAL A 915 -33.90 -9.39 -4.35
CA VAL A 915 -34.61 -9.50 -5.63
C VAL A 915 -34.83 -8.08 -6.16
N LEU A 916 -34.16 -7.72 -7.27
CA LEU A 916 -34.09 -6.34 -7.77
C LEU A 916 -34.75 -6.16 -9.16
N PRO A 917 -36.08 -6.30 -9.28
CA PRO A 917 -36.79 -6.00 -10.51
C PRO A 917 -36.73 -4.50 -10.83
N SER A 918 -36.54 -3.64 -9.83
CA SER A 918 -36.29 -2.21 -10.01
C SER A 918 -35.05 -1.94 -10.86
N SER A 919 -33.91 -2.57 -10.59
CA SER A 919 -32.72 -2.40 -11.45
C SER A 919 -32.93 -2.95 -12.86
N ALA A 920 -33.71 -4.02 -13.01
CA ALA A 920 -34.10 -4.51 -14.34
C ALA A 920 -34.99 -3.50 -15.11
N LEU A 921 -35.87 -2.75 -14.41
CA LEU A 921 -36.66 -1.66 -14.99
C LEU A 921 -35.75 -0.48 -15.36
N MET A 922 -34.96 0.01 -14.40
CA MET A 922 -34.09 1.18 -14.54
C MET A 922 -33.04 1.04 -15.66
N LEU A 923 -32.60 -0.18 -15.97
CA LEU A 923 -31.68 -0.43 -17.08
C LEU A 923 -32.40 -0.76 -18.39
N GLY A 924 -33.42 -1.63 -18.33
CA GLY A 924 -34.08 -2.14 -19.52
C GLY A 924 -35.01 -1.14 -20.19
N ILE A 925 -35.63 -0.24 -19.42
CA ILE A 925 -36.52 0.80 -19.97
C ILE A 925 -35.77 1.83 -20.82
N PRO A 926 -34.73 2.54 -20.34
CA PRO A 926 -33.98 3.47 -21.20
C PRO A 926 -33.31 2.78 -22.40
N ALA A 927 -32.83 1.54 -22.26
CA ALA A 927 -32.34 0.75 -23.39
C ALA A 927 -33.44 0.47 -24.45
N LYS A 928 -34.67 0.18 -24.01
CA LYS A 928 -35.85 -0.01 -24.88
C LYS A 928 -36.24 1.31 -25.56
N VAL A 929 -36.30 2.41 -24.81
CA VAL A 929 -36.65 3.76 -25.29
C VAL A 929 -35.65 4.24 -26.34
N ALA A 930 -34.34 4.05 -26.11
CA ALA A 930 -33.29 4.39 -27.06
C ALA A 930 -33.35 3.56 -28.37
N GLY A 931 -34.00 2.39 -28.34
CA GLY A 931 -34.11 1.48 -29.49
C GLY A 931 -32.94 0.51 -29.63
N CYS A 932 -32.29 0.11 -28.54
CA CYS A 932 -31.25 -0.91 -28.54
C CYS A 932 -31.79 -2.25 -29.10
N LYS A 933 -31.22 -2.76 -30.19
CA LYS A 933 -31.76 -3.94 -30.89
C LYS A 933 -31.59 -5.25 -30.12
N GLN A 934 -30.48 -5.37 -29.40
CA GLN A 934 -30.13 -6.57 -28.65
C GLN A 934 -29.84 -6.22 -27.20
N ILE A 935 -30.90 -6.25 -26.38
CA ILE A 935 -30.79 -6.17 -24.93
C ILE A 935 -30.45 -7.57 -24.40
N VAL A 936 -29.40 -7.66 -23.59
CA VAL A 936 -28.90 -8.86 -22.91
C VAL A 936 -28.92 -8.55 -21.41
N LEU A 937 -29.68 -9.31 -20.62
CA LEU A 937 -29.77 -9.09 -19.17
C LEU A 937 -28.96 -10.17 -18.46
N ALA A 938 -28.06 -9.80 -17.56
CA ALA A 938 -27.31 -10.75 -16.73
C ALA A 938 -27.82 -10.70 -15.29
N THR A 939 -28.11 -11.87 -14.72
CA THR A 939 -28.51 -12.02 -13.31
C THR A 939 -28.04 -13.36 -12.77
N PRO A 940 -27.55 -13.44 -11.52
CA PRO A 940 -27.28 -14.73 -10.89
C PRO A 940 -28.56 -15.59 -10.80
N PRO A 941 -28.44 -16.92 -10.92
CA PRO A 941 -29.55 -17.84 -10.69
C PRO A 941 -29.88 -17.97 -9.20
N ARG A 942 -31.09 -18.43 -8.90
CA ARG A 942 -31.43 -18.97 -7.57
C ARG A 942 -30.74 -20.33 -7.37
N PRO A 943 -30.64 -20.84 -6.13
CA PRO A 943 -30.08 -22.17 -5.86
C PRO A 943 -30.79 -23.36 -6.53
N ASP A 944 -32.00 -23.17 -7.05
CA ASP A 944 -32.74 -24.15 -7.86
C ASP A 944 -32.43 -24.07 -9.38
N GLY A 945 -31.54 -23.16 -9.79
CA GLY A 945 -31.11 -22.92 -11.16
C GLY A 945 -32.01 -22.00 -11.98
N SER A 946 -33.15 -21.55 -11.43
CA SER A 946 -34.08 -20.64 -12.11
C SER A 946 -33.81 -19.17 -11.77
N ILE A 947 -34.32 -18.26 -12.61
CA ILE A 947 -34.34 -16.82 -12.32
C ILE A 947 -35.63 -16.47 -11.56
N VAL A 948 -35.57 -15.43 -10.72
CA VAL A 948 -36.73 -14.86 -10.01
C VAL A 948 -37.81 -14.38 -11.00
N PRO A 949 -39.11 -14.70 -10.79
CA PRO A 949 -40.16 -14.34 -11.74
C PRO A 949 -40.31 -12.84 -12.01
N ASP A 950 -39.98 -12.01 -11.02
CA ASP A 950 -40.03 -10.55 -11.10
C ASP A 950 -39.07 -10.02 -12.17
N VAL A 951 -37.82 -10.48 -12.16
CA VAL A 951 -36.80 -10.09 -13.15
C VAL A 951 -37.10 -10.71 -14.51
N MET A 952 -37.67 -11.92 -14.58
CA MET A 952 -38.12 -12.52 -15.84
C MET A 952 -39.29 -11.75 -16.47
N TYR A 953 -40.27 -11.33 -15.67
CA TYR A 953 -41.40 -10.51 -16.14
C TYR A 953 -40.94 -9.13 -16.61
N VAL A 954 -40.01 -8.48 -15.89
CA VAL A 954 -39.40 -7.23 -16.34
C VAL A 954 -38.57 -7.45 -17.61
N ALA A 955 -37.75 -8.51 -17.69
CA ALA A 955 -36.98 -8.86 -18.88
C ALA A 955 -37.88 -9.01 -20.12
N HIS A 956 -39.05 -9.64 -19.96
CA HIS A 956 -40.08 -9.69 -20.99
C HIS A 956 -40.63 -8.30 -21.35
N LYS A 957 -41.07 -7.49 -20.36
CA LYS A 957 -41.68 -6.17 -20.59
C LYS A 957 -40.71 -5.16 -21.22
N VAL A 958 -39.42 -5.21 -20.90
CA VAL A 958 -38.39 -4.38 -21.56
C VAL A 958 -38.03 -4.90 -22.96
N GLY A 959 -38.12 -6.22 -23.19
CA GLY A 959 -37.81 -6.86 -24.47
C GLY A 959 -36.37 -7.39 -24.53
N ALA A 960 -35.87 -7.93 -23.42
CA ALA A 960 -34.59 -8.62 -23.39
C ALA A 960 -34.61 -9.83 -24.34
N THR A 961 -33.56 -9.97 -25.14
CA THR A 961 -33.40 -11.06 -26.11
C THR A 961 -32.81 -12.32 -25.48
N HIS A 962 -31.99 -12.12 -24.44
CA HIS A 962 -31.22 -13.13 -23.72
C HIS A 962 -31.20 -12.75 -22.24
N VAL A 963 -31.38 -13.73 -21.36
CA VAL A 963 -31.12 -13.64 -19.92
C VAL A 963 -29.94 -14.57 -19.60
N VAL A 964 -28.77 -14.00 -19.36
CA VAL A 964 -27.56 -14.71 -18.93
C VAL A 964 -27.72 -15.11 -17.47
N THR A 965 -27.67 -16.41 -17.21
CA THR A 965 -27.96 -17.03 -15.91
C THR A 965 -26.69 -17.18 -15.09
N ALA A 966 -25.98 -16.07 -14.87
CA ALA A 966 -24.72 -16.03 -14.14
C ALA A 966 -24.55 -14.70 -13.38
N GLY A 967 -23.95 -14.78 -12.20
CA GLY A 967 -23.58 -13.60 -11.40
C GLY A 967 -22.19 -13.04 -11.73
N GLY A 968 -21.70 -12.20 -10.81
CA GLY A 968 -20.32 -11.71 -10.76
C GLY A 968 -19.79 -11.17 -12.10
N ALA A 969 -18.48 -11.36 -12.32
CA ALA A 969 -17.84 -10.96 -13.56
C ALA A 969 -17.67 -12.08 -14.58
N GLN A 970 -17.96 -13.34 -14.24
CA GLN A 970 -18.14 -14.36 -15.26
C GLN A 970 -19.23 -13.92 -16.26
N ALA A 971 -20.28 -13.24 -15.78
CA ALA A 971 -21.29 -12.62 -16.63
C ALA A 971 -20.80 -11.35 -17.36
N VAL A 972 -20.08 -10.44 -16.68
CA VAL A 972 -19.52 -9.22 -17.33
C VAL A 972 -18.53 -9.61 -18.44
N ALA A 973 -17.64 -10.57 -18.18
CA ALA A 973 -16.73 -11.16 -19.15
C ALA A 973 -17.47 -11.74 -20.35
N ALA A 974 -18.49 -12.57 -20.10
CA ALA A 974 -19.26 -13.20 -21.16
C ALA A 974 -20.01 -12.19 -22.04
N MET A 975 -20.46 -11.06 -21.47
CA MET A 975 -21.02 -9.95 -22.26
C MET A 975 -19.94 -9.14 -22.99
N ALA A 976 -18.76 -8.93 -22.39
CA ALA A 976 -17.69 -8.11 -22.98
C ALA A 976 -16.98 -8.79 -24.15
N TYR A 977 -16.67 -10.09 -24.04
CA TYR A 977 -16.00 -10.87 -25.09
C TYR A 977 -16.96 -11.65 -25.97
N GLY A 978 -18.13 -12.03 -25.44
CA GLY A 978 -18.96 -13.08 -26.01
C GLY A 978 -18.48 -14.48 -25.62
N THR A 979 -19.39 -15.46 -25.74
CA THR A 979 -19.12 -16.89 -25.67
C THR A 979 -19.80 -17.60 -26.85
N GLU A 980 -19.81 -18.93 -26.86
CA GLU A 980 -20.50 -19.76 -27.85
C GLU A 980 -22.02 -19.50 -27.88
N THR A 981 -22.64 -19.17 -26.73
CA THR A 981 -24.08 -18.90 -26.64
C THR A 981 -24.46 -17.50 -26.12
N ILE A 982 -23.56 -16.81 -25.40
CA ILE A 982 -23.74 -15.44 -24.91
C ILE A 982 -23.20 -14.43 -25.92
N PRO A 983 -24.03 -13.51 -26.44
CA PRO A 983 -23.61 -12.54 -27.45
C PRO A 983 -22.77 -11.40 -26.85
N LYS A 984 -21.65 -11.08 -27.50
CA LYS A 984 -20.85 -9.86 -27.21
C LYS A 984 -21.69 -8.59 -27.36
N VAL A 985 -21.58 -7.68 -26.39
CA VAL A 985 -22.26 -6.37 -26.35
C VAL A 985 -21.28 -5.21 -26.50
N ASP A 986 -21.76 -4.02 -26.86
CA ASP A 986 -20.90 -2.84 -27.10
C ASP A 986 -20.90 -1.86 -25.92
N LYS A 987 -21.86 -2.00 -25.00
CA LYS A 987 -21.87 -1.31 -23.71
C LYS A 987 -22.43 -2.21 -22.61
N ILE A 988 -21.78 -2.23 -21.44
CA ILE A 988 -22.27 -2.90 -20.23
C ILE A 988 -22.71 -1.84 -19.22
N CYS A 989 -24.00 -1.82 -18.93
CA CYS A 989 -24.63 -0.96 -17.94
C CYS A 989 -25.10 -1.77 -16.74
N GLY A 990 -25.27 -1.11 -15.59
CA GLY A 990 -25.85 -1.69 -14.39
C GLY A 990 -25.03 -1.43 -13.13
N PRO A 991 -25.71 -1.27 -11.97
CA PRO A 991 -25.05 -1.29 -10.68
C PRO A 991 -24.58 -2.71 -10.38
N GLY A 992 -23.78 -2.87 -9.33
CA GLY A 992 -23.41 -4.18 -8.86
C GLY A 992 -22.45 -4.11 -7.70
N ASN A 993 -22.20 -5.27 -7.11
CA ASN A 993 -21.03 -5.42 -6.27
C ASN A 993 -19.77 -4.99 -7.04
N GLN A 994 -18.80 -4.48 -6.31
CA GLN A 994 -17.43 -4.24 -6.76
C GLN A 994 -16.85 -5.26 -7.75
N PHE A 995 -17.14 -6.55 -7.59
CA PHE A 995 -17.03 -7.59 -8.62
C PHE A 995 -17.34 -7.05 -10.03
N VAL A 996 -18.59 -6.68 -10.25
CA VAL A 996 -19.11 -6.17 -11.52
C VAL A 996 -18.54 -4.80 -11.85
N THR A 997 -18.31 -3.95 -10.83
CA THR A 997 -17.73 -2.61 -11.00
C THR A 997 -16.33 -2.68 -11.62
N ALA A 998 -15.46 -3.45 -10.99
CA ALA A 998 -14.11 -3.69 -11.44
C ALA A 998 -14.15 -4.33 -12.84
N ALA A 999 -15.05 -5.29 -13.08
CA ALA A 999 -15.05 -6.03 -14.34
C ALA A 999 -15.37 -5.14 -15.54
N LYS A 1000 -16.35 -4.26 -15.33
CA LYS A 1000 -16.65 -3.11 -16.19
C LYS A 1000 -15.40 -2.22 -16.39
N MET A 1001 -14.66 -1.93 -15.32
CA MET A 1001 -13.46 -1.08 -15.33
C MET A 1001 -12.19 -1.65 -16.00
N LEU A 1002 -11.94 -2.98 -16.08
CA LEU A 1002 -10.89 -3.48 -17.00
C LEU A 1002 -11.43 -3.76 -18.41
N ALA A 1003 -12.64 -4.29 -18.58
CA ALA A 1003 -13.15 -4.57 -19.92
C ALA A 1003 -13.21 -3.30 -20.78
N GLN A 1004 -13.53 -2.13 -20.21
CA GLN A 1004 -13.45 -0.84 -20.93
C GLN A 1004 -12.02 -0.43 -21.33
N ASN A 1005 -10.99 -0.96 -20.64
CA ASN A 1005 -9.58 -0.68 -20.88
C ASN A 1005 -8.94 -1.71 -21.84
N ASP A 1006 -9.46 -2.94 -21.91
CA ASP A 1006 -9.01 -3.91 -22.93
C ASP A 1006 -9.61 -3.59 -24.31
N SER A 1007 -8.82 -2.85 -25.08
CA SER A 1007 -9.03 -2.52 -26.49
C SER A 1007 -9.34 -3.70 -27.42
N SER A 1008 -9.11 -4.95 -27.01
CA SER A 1008 -9.43 -6.14 -27.81
C SER A 1008 -10.87 -6.64 -27.65
N CYS A 1009 -11.59 -6.24 -26.59
CA CYS A 1009 -13.03 -6.52 -26.48
C CYS A 1009 -13.90 -5.40 -27.06
N LEU A 1010 -13.42 -4.15 -27.08
CA LEU A 1010 -14.15 -2.97 -27.55
C LEU A 1010 -15.55 -2.86 -26.91
N VAL A 1011 -15.61 -2.89 -25.58
CA VAL A 1011 -16.82 -2.59 -24.80
C VAL A 1011 -16.67 -1.25 -24.10
N SER A 1012 -17.78 -0.56 -23.89
CA SER A 1012 -17.87 0.63 -23.04
C SER A 1012 -18.72 0.33 -21.80
N ILE A 1013 -18.73 1.22 -20.81
CA ILE A 1013 -19.59 1.10 -19.62
C ILE A 1013 -20.38 2.38 -19.39
N ASP A 1014 -21.44 2.32 -18.59
CA ASP A 1014 -22.14 3.52 -18.10
C ASP A 1014 -21.26 4.34 -17.15
N MET A 1015 -20.79 3.73 -16.07
CA MET A 1015 -19.98 4.35 -15.02
C MET A 1015 -19.36 3.28 -14.09
N PRO A 1016 -18.30 3.64 -13.35
CA PRO A 1016 -17.98 2.99 -12.08
C PRO A 1016 -19.15 3.24 -11.10
N ALA A 1017 -19.71 2.17 -10.54
CA ALA A 1017 -20.83 2.20 -9.60
C ALA A 1017 -20.40 1.60 -8.24
N GLY A 1018 -21.27 1.65 -7.24
CA GLY A 1018 -20.82 1.35 -5.88
C GLY A 1018 -21.87 0.98 -4.85
N PRO A 1019 -21.43 1.02 -3.59
CA PRO A 1019 -22.23 1.59 -2.53
C PRO A 1019 -23.11 2.73 -2.93
N SER A 1020 -24.37 2.63 -2.52
CA SER A 1020 -25.31 3.71 -2.68
C SER A 1020 -25.15 4.74 -1.55
N GLU A 1021 -25.25 6.02 -1.88
CA GLU A 1021 -24.93 7.14 -0.98
C GLU A 1021 -26.08 8.14 -0.91
N VAL A 1022 -26.32 8.71 0.26
CA VAL A 1022 -27.25 9.84 0.39
C VAL A 1022 -26.65 10.96 1.23
N LEU A 1023 -26.92 12.20 0.83
CA LEU A 1023 -26.66 13.38 1.63
C LEU A 1023 -27.97 14.14 1.81
N VAL A 1024 -28.44 14.25 3.04
CA VAL A 1024 -29.60 15.04 3.44
C VAL A 1024 -29.11 16.41 3.93
N VAL A 1025 -29.48 17.47 3.23
CA VAL A 1025 -29.39 18.84 3.77
C VAL A 1025 -30.68 19.10 4.56
N ALA A 1026 -30.54 19.53 5.80
CA ALA A 1026 -31.66 19.83 6.69
C ALA A 1026 -31.46 21.16 7.41
N ASP A 1027 -32.56 21.79 7.84
CA ASP A 1027 -32.56 23.04 8.61
C ASP A 1027 -33.32 22.91 9.94
N GLN A 1028 -33.52 24.03 10.64
CA GLN A 1028 -34.20 24.08 11.94
C GLN A 1028 -35.67 23.64 11.89
N ASN A 1029 -36.34 23.74 10.74
CA ASN A 1029 -37.75 23.44 10.55
C ASN A 1029 -37.99 22.03 9.98
N SER A 1030 -36.91 21.35 9.55
CA SER A 1030 -36.92 19.94 9.16
C SER A 1030 -37.60 19.02 10.20
N ASN A 1031 -38.23 17.95 9.70
CA ASN A 1031 -38.90 16.96 10.54
C ASN A 1031 -37.89 15.88 10.97
N PRO A 1032 -37.56 15.75 12.26
CA PRO A 1032 -36.56 14.80 12.73
C PRO A 1032 -36.85 13.34 12.35
N ALA A 1033 -38.13 12.97 12.27
CA ALA A 1033 -38.53 11.61 11.93
C ALA A 1033 -38.36 11.31 10.43
N TYR A 1034 -38.49 12.32 9.55
CA TYR A 1034 -38.34 12.16 8.11
C TYR A 1034 -36.86 12.18 7.71
N VAL A 1035 -36.09 13.16 8.21
CA VAL A 1035 -34.63 13.19 8.07
C VAL A 1035 -34.01 11.88 8.54
N ALA A 1036 -34.46 11.35 9.69
CA ALA A 1036 -34.07 10.02 10.13
C ALA A 1036 -34.50 8.93 9.14
N SER A 1037 -35.77 8.84 8.71
CA SER A 1037 -36.20 7.76 7.81
C SER A 1037 -35.50 7.78 6.44
N ASP A 1038 -35.17 8.97 5.92
CA ASP A 1038 -34.46 9.14 4.66
C ASP A 1038 -33.02 8.64 4.77
N LEU A 1039 -32.27 9.12 5.79
CA LEU A 1039 -30.95 8.59 6.14
C LEU A 1039 -30.99 7.08 6.35
N LEU A 1040 -32.05 6.57 6.99
CA LEU A 1040 -32.22 5.15 7.26
C LEU A 1040 -32.54 4.30 6.01
N SER A 1041 -33.17 4.88 4.99
CA SER A 1041 -33.54 4.17 3.76
C SER A 1041 -32.31 3.77 2.95
N GLN A 1042 -31.42 4.72 2.65
CA GLN A 1042 -30.13 4.43 2.03
C GLN A 1042 -29.22 3.63 2.95
N ALA A 1043 -29.22 3.96 4.26
CA ALA A 1043 -28.47 3.19 5.23
C ALA A 1043 -28.89 1.72 5.18
N GLU A 1044 -30.13 1.36 4.81
CA GLU A 1044 -30.58 -0.02 4.68
C GLU A 1044 -30.27 -0.74 3.35
N HIS A 1045 -29.40 -0.22 2.48
CA HIS A 1045 -28.95 -0.93 1.27
C HIS A 1045 -27.79 -1.94 1.45
N GLY A 1046 -26.59 -1.52 1.84
CA GLY A 1046 -25.39 -2.37 1.90
C GLY A 1046 -24.22 -1.76 2.67
N ALA A 1047 -23.20 -2.52 3.09
CA ALA A 1047 -22.04 -2.14 3.95
C ALA A 1047 -21.62 -0.72 3.66
N ASP A 1048 -21.03 -0.64 2.50
CA ASP A 1048 -21.29 0.23 1.40
C ASP A 1048 -21.72 1.64 1.82
N SER A 1049 -22.96 1.76 2.28
CA SER A 1049 -23.83 2.91 2.16
C SER A 1049 -23.53 3.97 3.19
N GLN A 1050 -22.96 5.09 2.75
CA GLN A 1050 -22.74 6.25 3.59
C GLN A 1050 -23.90 7.21 3.50
N VAL A 1051 -24.41 7.65 4.65
CA VAL A 1051 -25.50 8.61 4.74
C VAL A 1051 -25.05 9.86 5.50
N VAL A 1052 -25.20 11.03 4.91
CA VAL A 1052 -24.62 12.27 5.45
C VAL A 1052 -25.73 13.24 5.78
N LEU A 1053 -25.72 13.80 6.98
CA LEU A 1053 -26.63 14.87 7.38
C LEU A 1053 -25.88 16.19 7.44
N VAL A 1054 -26.22 17.14 6.58
CA VAL A 1054 -25.66 18.50 6.61
C VAL A 1054 -26.69 19.43 7.23
N ALA A 1055 -26.46 19.77 8.49
CA ALA A 1055 -27.39 20.50 9.34
C ALA A 1055 -27.13 22.02 9.26
N ALA A 1056 -27.90 22.73 8.44
CA ALA A 1056 -27.79 24.16 8.20
C ALA A 1056 -28.49 24.98 9.30
N GLY A 1057 -27.70 25.67 10.13
CA GLY A 1057 -28.23 26.60 11.14
C GLY A 1057 -29.02 25.94 12.29
N ILE A 1058 -28.91 24.62 12.45
CA ILE A 1058 -29.71 23.84 13.42
C ILE A 1058 -29.20 23.99 14.87
N THR A 1059 -30.14 24.13 15.82
CA THR A 1059 -29.85 24.17 17.26
C THR A 1059 -29.51 22.77 17.82
N ASP A 1060 -28.81 22.72 18.96
CA ASP A 1060 -28.37 21.45 19.56
C ASP A 1060 -29.56 20.56 19.99
N GLU A 1061 -30.73 21.14 20.31
CA GLU A 1061 -31.95 20.40 20.65
C GLU A 1061 -32.55 19.69 19.43
N LYS A 1062 -32.69 20.40 18.30
CA LYS A 1062 -33.24 19.84 17.05
C LYS A 1062 -32.32 18.76 16.49
N LEU A 1063 -31.01 18.91 16.62
CA LEU A 1063 -30.03 17.85 16.33
C LEU A 1063 -30.24 16.62 17.22
N ALA A 1064 -30.46 16.80 18.52
CA ALA A 1064 -30.72 15.68 19.44
C ALA A 1064 -32.06 14.97 19.15
N GLU A 1065 -33.09 15.68 18.64
CA GLU A 1065 -34.32 15.06 18.16
C GLU A 1065 -34.08 14.14 16.95
N ILE A 1066 -33.25 14.57 15.98
CA ILE A 1066 -32.89 13.77 14.80
C ILE A 1066 -32.11 12.51 15.24
N GLU A 1067 -31.13 12.69 16.13
CA GLU A 1067 -30.29 11.62 16.66
C GLU A 1067 -31.08 10.57 17.47
N GLU A 1068 -32.12 11.00 18.20
CA GLU A 1068 -33.04 10.07 18.86
C GLU A 1068 -33.97 9.36 17.87
N GLN A 1069 -34.45 10.04 16.82
CA GLN A 1069 -35.26 9.39 15.78
C GLN A 1069 -34.46 8.35 15.00
N ILE A 1070 -33.21 8.64 14.64
CA ILE A 1070 -32.27 7.68 14.07
C ILE A 1070 -32.19 6.45 14.99
N HIS A 1071 -31.87 6.63 16.28
CA HIS A 1071 -31.80 5.50 17.22
C HIS A 1071 -33.09 4.68 17.30
N VAL A 1072 -34.23 5.35 17.46
CA VAL A 1072 -35.54 4.73 17.71
C VAL A 1072 -36.07 3.99 16.50
N GLN A 1073 -35.90 4.54 15.29
CA GLN A 1073 -36.32 3.89 14.05
C GLN A 1073 -35.35 2.78 13.66
N ALA A 1074 -34.04 3.04 13.70
CA ALA A 1074 -32.99 2.04 13.51
C ALA A 1074 -33.26 0.78 14.33
N SER A 1075 -33.45 0.92 15.65
CA SER A 1075 -33.60 -0.20 16.59
C SER A 1075 -34.83 -1.08 16.35
N ARG A 1076 -35.77 -0.63 15.49
CA ARG A 1076 -37.03 -1.30 15.17
C ARG A 1076 -37.09 -1.86 13.76
N LEU A 1077 -36.20 -1.43 12.87
CA LEU A 1077 -36.31 -1.78 11.46
C LEU A 1077 -36.32 -3.32 11.31
N PRO A 1078 -37.02 -3.85 10.29
CA PRO A 1078 -36.94 -5.27 9.97
C PRO A 1078 -35.48 -5.67 9.75
N ARG A 1079 -34.80 -4.82 8.99
CA ARG A 1079 -33.36 -4.74 8.90
C ARG A 1079 -32.91 -3.54 9.75
N VAL A 1080 -33.11 -3.65 11.08
CA VAL A 1080 -32.43 -2.84 12.13
C VAL A 1080 -30.94 -2.97 12.01
N ASP A 1081 -30.56 -4.13 11.51
CA ASP A 1081 -29.29 -4.65 11.83
C ASP A 1081 -28.28 -3.93 11.00
N ILE A 1082 -28.46 -3.92 9.67
CA ILE A 1082 -27.78 -3.00 8.78
C ILE A 1082 -27.57 -1.67 9.44
N VAL A 1083 -28.63 -1.01 9.85
CA VAL A 1083 -28.55 0.37 10.31
C VAL A 1083 -27.55 0.62 11.45
N ARG A 1084 -27.42 -0.23 12.48
CA ARG A 1084 -26.38 0.04 13.52
C ARG A 1084 -25.01 0.17 12.90
N GLN A 1085 -24.74 -0.62 11.87
CA GLN A 1085 -23.45 -0.58 11.26
C GLN A 1085 -23.05 0.80 10.71
N SER A 1086 -23.97 1.63 10.19
CA SER A 1086 -23.61 2.81 9.37
C SER A 1086 -23.81 4.11 10.01
N ILE A 1087 -24.87 4.17 10.77
CA ILE A 1087 -25.28 5.36 11.43
C ILE A 1087 -24.03 6.02 12.08
N PRO A 1088 -23.05 5.33 12.72
CA PRO A 1088 -21.82 5.98 13.21
C PRO A 1088 -20.62 6.21 12.24
N LYS A 1089 -20.71 6.18 10.89
CA LYS A 1089 -19.73 6.73 9.88
C LYS A 1089 -20.43 7.71 9.00
N SER A 1090 -21.63 7.34 8.59
CA SER A 1090 -22.66 8.32 8.40
C SER A 1090 -22.52 9.37 9.49
N TYR A 1091 -22.56 10.63 9.11
CA TYR A 1091 -22.16 11.71 9.99
C TYR A 1091 -23.05 12.92 9.81
N THR A 1092 -23.26 13.60 10.92
CA THR A 1092 -23.99 14.85 11.01
C THR A 1092 -22.97 15.98 11.10
N LEU A 1093 -22.88 16.77 10.04
CA LEU A 1093 -22.05 17.98 9.98
C LEU A 1093 -22.96 19.21 10.15
N ARG A 1094 -22.89 19.89 11.30
CA ARG A 1094 -23.50 21.22 11.41
C ARG A 1094 -22.69 22.25 10.64
N VAL A 1095 -23.37 23.08 9.87
CA VAL A 1095 -22.85 24.28 9.20
C VAL A 1095 -23.68 25.51 9.62
N ALA A 1096 -23.17 26.72 9.47
CA ALA A 1096 -23.84 27.92 9.99
C ALA A 1096 -25.07 28.33 9.16
N ASN A 1097 -25.14 27.96 7.88
CA ASN A 1097 -26.18 28.37 6.94
C ASN A 1097 -26.26 27.45 5.71
N LEU A 1098 -27.30 27.63 4.89
CA LEU A 1098 -27.53 26.85 3.66
C LEU A 1098 -26.40 26.98 2.62
N SER A 1099 -25.71 28.13 2.51
CA SER A 1099 -24.64 28.31 1.53
C SER A 1099 -23.45 27.38 1.82
N GLU A 1100 -23.06 27.28 3.09
CA GLU A 1100 -22.04 26.31 3.55
C GLU A 1100 -22.52 24.86 3.36
N ALA A 1101 -23.82 24.60 3.50
CA ALA A 1101 -24.38 23.26 3.28
C ALA A 1101 -24.29 22.84 1.81
N MET A 1102 -24.62 23.75 0.89
CA MET A 1102 -24.51 23.49 -0.56
C MET A 1102 -23.05 23.44 -1.02
N GLU A 1103 -22.15 24.26 -0.45
CA GLU A 1103 -20.71 24.16 -0.68
C GLU A 1103 -20.19 22.77 -0.30
N PHE A 1104 -20.49 22.31 0.92
CA PHE A 1104 -20.08 20.98 1.39
C PHE A 1104 -20.74 19.85 0.58
N SER A 1105 -22.03 19.98 0.24
CA SER A 1105 -22.74 18.99 -0.58
C SER A 1105 -22.13 18.86 -1.98
N ASN A 1106 -21.75 19.98 -2.60
CA ASN A 1106 -21.06 19.98 -3.89
C ASN A 1106 -19.63 19.44 -3.80
N ASP A 1107 -18.96 19.62 -2.66
CA ASP A 1107 -17.63 19.05 -2.42
C ASP A 1107 -17.68 17.55 -2.13
N TYR A 1108 -18.76 17.08 -1.49
CA TYR A 1108 -19.05 15.66 -1.37
C TYR A 1108 -19.43 15.10 -2.75
N ALA A 1109 -20.31 15.76 -3.50
CA ALA A 1109 -20.87 15.25 -4.75
C ALA A 1109 -21.55 13.89 -4.56
N PRO A 1110 -22.67 13.80 -3.81
CA PRO A 1110 -23.33 12.55 -3.47
C PRO A 1110 -23.89 11.82 -4.70
N GLU A 1111 -24.21 10.54 -4.52
CA GLU A 1111 -25.09 9.82 -5.43
C GLU A 1111 -26.52 10.39 -5.34
N HIS A 1112 -27.13 10.38 -4.13
CA HIS A 1112 -28.44 10.95 -3.86
C HIS A 1112 -28.35 12.20 -2.95
N LEU A 1113 -29.02 13.30 -3.32
CA LEU A 1113 -29.09 14.55 -2.54
C LEU A 1113 -30.53 14.86 -2.13
N ILE A 1114 -30.84 14.88 -0.84
CA ILE A 1114 -32.17 15.23 -0.32
C ILE A 1114 -32.11 16.62 0.30
N LEU A 1115 -32.98 17.53 -0.14
CA LEU A 1115 -33.09 18.90 0.37
C LEU A 1115 -34.32 18.99 1.29
N HIS A 1116 -34.18 18.55 2.54
CA HIS A 1116 -35.21 18.62 3.57
C HIS A 1116 -35.14 19.98 4.32
N ILE A 1117 -35.33 21.06 3.58
CA ILE A 1117 -35.28 22.45 4.03
C ILE A 1117 -36.55 23.21 3.63
N ASP A 1118 -36.81 24.34 4.28
CA ASP A 1118 -37.78 25.33 3.79
C ASP A 1118 -37.35 25.86 2.42
N ASP A 1119 -38.33 26.17 1.57
CA ASP A 1119 -38.15 26.69 0.20
C ASP A 1119 -37.14 25.92 -0.68
N ALA A 1120 -36.99 24.61 -0.45
CA ALA A 1120 -35.99 23.73 -1.08
C ALA A 1120 -35.87 23.79 -2.62
N GLN A 1121 -36.92 24.23 -3.31
CA GLN A 1121 -36.92 24.46 -4.76
C GLN A 1121 -35.90 25.54 -5.17
N ASP A 1122 -35.71 26.58 -4.35
CA ASP A 1122 -34.82 27.71 -4.62
C ASP A 1122 -33.33 27.35 -4.36
N ALA A 1123 -33.07 26.22 -3.69
CA ALA A 1123 -31.72 25.69 -3.50
C ALA A 1123 -31.21 24.85 -4.69
N ILE A 1124 -32.09 24.43 -5.62
CA ILE A 1124 -31.70 23.61 -6.78
C ILE A 1124 -30.61 24.26 -7.64
N PRO A 1125 -30.63 25.58 -7.95
CA PRO A 1125 -29.56 26.23 -8.71
C PRO A 1125 -28.19 26.26 -8.01
N LEU A 1126 -28.14 25.95 -6.70
CA LEU A 1126 -26.90 25.84 -5.94
C LEU A 1126 -26.30 24.43 -6.03
N VAL A 1127 -27.03 23.43 -6.53
CA VAL A 1127 -26.50 22.09 -6.80
C VAL A 1127 -25.60 22.17 -8.04
N GLN A 1128 -24.35 21.71 -7.88
CA GLN A 1128 -23.36 21.57 -8.94
C GLN A 1128 -23.02 20.10 -9.20
N ASN A 1129 -22.94 19.28 -8.14
CA ASN A 1129 -22.59 17.87 -8.24
C ASN A 1129 -23.56 17.01 -7.39
N ALA A 1130 -24.43 16.24 -8.03
CA ALA A 1130 -25.25 15.18 -7.43
C ALA A 1130 -25.72 14.20 -8.52
N GLY A 1131 -25.88 12.91 -8.20
CA GLY A 1131 -26.40 11.92 -9.16
C GLY A 1131 -27.91 12.06 -9.39
N SER A 1132 -28.67 12.25 -8.32
CA SER A 1132 -30.10 12.61 -8.32
C SER A 1132 -30.42 13.53 -7.13
N VAL A 1133 -31.44 14.37 -7.28
CA VAL A 1133 -31.84 15.37 -6.26
C VAL A 1133 -33.32 15.22 -5.92
N PHE A 1134 -33.62 15.18 -4.63
CA PHE A 1134 -34.95 15.10 -4.05
C PHE A 1134 -35.25 16.38 -3.27
N VAL A 1135 -36.44 16.95 -3.47
CA VAL A 1135 -36.72 18.34 -3.08
C VAL A 1135 -37.90 18.38 -2.12
N GLY A 1136 -37.67 18.90 -0.91
CA GLY A 1136 -38.68 19.08 0.12
C GLY A 1136 -39.09 17.81 0.89
N ALA A 1137 -39.76 18.02 2.02
CA ALA A 1137 -40.08 17.03 3.06
C ALA A 1137 -41.00 15.85 2.66
N TYR A 1138 -41.38 15.73 1.39
CA TYR A 1138 -42.24 14.66 0.87
C TYR A 1138 -41.62 13.89 -0.31
N SER A 1139 -40.31 14.06 -0.51
CA SER A 1139 -39.53 13.43 -1.58
C SER A 1139 -38.48 12.46 -1.00
N PRO A 1140 -38.88 11.32 -0.41
CA PRO A 1140 -37.92 10.33 0.10
C PRO A 1140 -37.20 9.62 -1.06
N GLU A 1141 -35.96 9.17 -0.82
CA GLU A 1141 -35.12 8.50 -1.83
C GLU A 1141 -35.84 7.31 -2.48
N SER A 1142 -36.54 6.51 -1.67
CA SER A 1142 -37.25 5.31 -2.10
C SER A 1142 -38.33 5.56 -3.17
N CYS A 1143 -38.82 6.80 -3.32
CA CYS A 1143 -39.66 7.13 -4.47
C CYS A 1143 -38.85 7.08 -5.78
N GLY A 1144 -37.61 7.57 -5.77
CA GLY A 1144 -36.65 7.49 -6.89
C GLY A 1144 -36.19 6.07 -7.18
N ASP A 1145 -35.90 5.26 -6.16
CA ASP A 1145 -35.45 3.87 -6.31
C ASP A 1145 -36.42 2.99 -7.09
N TYR A 1146 -37.73 3.23 -6.90
CA TYR A 1146 -38.76 2.30 -7.35
C TYR A 1146 -39.70 2.86 -8.43
N ALA A 1147 -40.19 4.11 -8.31
CA ALA A 1147 -41.44 4.45 -9.02
C ALA A 1147 -41.68 5.93 -9.41
N SER A 1148 -40.84 6.90 -9.06
CA SER A 1148 -41.03 8.31 -9.45
C SER A 1148 -40.89 8.52 -10.96
N GLY A 1149 -39.96 7.77 -11.56
CA GLY A 1149 -39.55 7.84 -12.96
C GLY A 1149 -38.06 8.14 -13.16
N THR A 1150 -37.39 8.73 -12.16
CA THR A 1150 -35.92 8.92 -12.14
C THR A 1150 -35.19 7.58 -12.17
N ASN A 1151 -33.91 7.58 -12.56
CA ASN A 1151 -33.09 6.37 -12.58
C ASN A 1151 -32.28 6.23 -11.27
N HIS A 1152 -32.22 5.02 -10.69
CA HIS A 1152 -31.39 4.75 -9.51
C HIS A 1152 -29.97 4.24 -9.83
N THR A 1153 -29.63 4.01 -11.11
CA THR A 1153 -28.26 3.59 -11.45
C THR A 1153 -27.39 4.82 -11.57
N LEU A 1154 -26.84 5.26 -10.43
CA LEU A 1154 -26.22 6.56 -10.26
C LEU A 1154 -24.70 6.44 -9.95
N PRO A 1155 -23.93 7.53 -10.17
CA PRO A 1155 -22.50 7.54 -9.94
C PRO A 1155 -22.17 7.84 -8.48
N THR A 1156 -21.29 7.03 -7.90
CA THR A 1156 -20.95 7.03 -6.47
C THR A 1156 -19.55 7.65 -6.25
N TYR A 1157 -19.10 7.87 -5.02
CA TYR A 1157 -17.76 8.37 -4.65
C TYR A 1157 -17.41 9.79 -5.06
N GLY A 1158 -18.40 10.58 -5.50
CA GLY A 1158 -18.12 11.82 -6.21
C GLY A 1158 -17.78 11.61 -7.68
N TYR A 1159 -18.02 10.43 -8.27
CA TYR A 1159 -18.15 10.31 -9.72
C TYR A 1159 -19.30 11.18 -10.25
N SER A 1160 -20.27 11.59 -9.42
CA SER A 1160 -21.23 12.68 -9.69
C SER A 1160 -20.58 14.04 -10.08
N ARG A 1161 -19.26 14.20 -9.93
CA ARG A 1161 -18.50 15.36 -10.43
C ARG A 1161 -18.25 15.32 -11.96
N MET A 1162 -18.41 14.17 -12.62
CA MET A 1162 -18.16 14.03 -14.06
C MET A 1162 -18.98 12.95 -14.80
N TYR A 1163 -19.70 12.09 -14.07
CA TYR A 1163 -20.69 11.15 -14.61
C TYR A 1163 -22.10 11.63 -14.25
N SER A 1164 -23.07 11.27 -15.08
CA SER A 1164 -24.50 11.39 -14.77
C SER A 1164 -25.08 10.00 -14.50
N GLY A 1165 -26.22 9.94 -13.81
CA GLY A 1165 -27.02 8.73 -13.72
C GLY A 1165 -27.38 8.12 -15.07
N VAL A 1166 -27.66 6.81 -15.10
CA VAL A 1166 -28.14 6.13 -16.32
C VAL A 1166 -29.42 6.82 -16.79
N ASN A 1167 -29.47 7.11 -18.08
CA ASN A 1167 -30.55 7.84 -18.72
C ASN A 1167 -30.67 7.36 -20.18
N THR A 1168 -31.65 7.85 -20.93
CA THR A 1168 -31.85 7.42 -22.34
C THR A 1168 -30.62 7.71 -23.21
N LEU A 1169 -29.91 8.81 -22.95
CA LEU A 1169 -28.71 9.18 -23.70
C LEU A 1169 -27.49 8.30 -23.36
N THR A 1170 -27.46 7.62 -22.21
CA THR A 1170 -26.46 6.60 -21.88
C THR A 1170 -26.40 5.49 -22.92
N PHE A 1171 -27.51 5.24 -23.64
CA PHE A 1171 -27.69 4.18 -24.63
C PHE A 1171 -27.62 4.67 -26.09
N VAL A 1172 -27.30 5.94 -26.35
CA VAL A 1172 -27.18 6.47 -27.73
C VAL A 1172 -25.79 7.02 -28.03
N LYS A 1173 -25.48 7.09 -29.34
CA LYS A 1173 -24.34 7.80 -29.91
C LYS A 1173 -24.86 9.03 -30.63
N HIS A 1174 -24.33 10.20 -30.31
CA HIS A 1174 -24.61 11.44 -31.04
C HIS A 1174 -23.64 11.57 -32.22
N ILE A 1175 -24.09 11.20 -33.41
CA ILE A 1175 -23.28 11.22 -34.63
C ILE A 1175 -23.43 12.59 -35.29
N THR A 1176 -22.30 13.25 -35.55
CA THR A 1176 -22.26 14.49 -36.32
C THR A 1176 -22.11 14.21 -37.82
N SER A 1177 -22.72 15.05 -38.65
CA SER A 1177 -22.40 15.14 -40.07
C SER A 1177 -22.19 16.59 -40.50
N GLN A 1178 -21.53 16.79 -41.65
CA GLN A 1178 -21.38 18.09 -42.27
C GLN A 1178 -21.65 17.99 -43.77
N HIS A 1179 -22.34 18.98 -44.31
CA HIS A 1179 -22.57 19.16 -45.73
C HIS A 1179 -22.04 20.53 -46.16
N LEU A 1180 -21.09 20.51 -47.10
CA LEU A 1180 -20.54 21.71 -47.70
C LEU A 1180 -21.01 21.79 -49.15
N THR A 1181 -21.65 22.90 -49.48
CA THR A 1181 -21.91 23.31 -50.87
C THR A 1181 -20.60 23.74 -51.54
N ALA A 1182 -20.61 23.88 -52.86
CA ALA A 1182 -19.48 24.44 -53.61
C ALA A 1182 -19.07 25.83 -53.08
N ASP A 1183 -20.04 26.73 -52.86
CA ASP A 1183 -19.82 28.05 -52.29
C ASP A 1183 -19.25 28.00 -50.86
N GLY A 1184 -19.80 27.12 -50.01
CA GLY A 1184 -19.31 26.94 -48.64
C GLY A 1184 -17.85 26.48 -48.61
N LEU A 1185 -17.50 25.49 -49.43
CA LEU A 1185 -16.12 25.02 -49.57
C LEU A 1185 -15.19 26.08 -50.18
N ASN A 1186 -15.65 26.84 -51.17
CA ASN A 1186 -14.88 27.93 -51.78
C ASN A 1186 -14.58 29.07 -50.78
N ARG A 1187 -15.50 29.33 -49.84
CA ARG A 1187 -15.33 30.33 -48.75
C ARG A 1187 -14.45 29.83 -47.60
N LEU A 1188 -14.59 28.57 -47.19
CA LEU A 1188 -13.87 27.98 -46.06
C LEU A 1188 -12.47 27.45 -46.45
N GLY A 1189 -12.25 27.17 -47.73
CA GLY A 1189 -11.10 26.41 -48.22
C GLY A 1189 -9.75 27.01 -47.88
N ASP A 1190 -9.57 28.33 -48.04
CA ASP A 1190 -8.28 28.99 -47.77
C ASP A 1190 -7.91 28.93 -46.27
N THR A 1191 -8.91 29.05 -45.38
CA THR A 1191 -8.72 28.89 -43.92
C THR A 1191 -8.21 27.48 -43.59
N VAL A 1192 -8.84 26.44 -44.13
CA VAL A 1192 -8.45 25.05 -43.86
C VAL A 1192 -7.08 24.72 -44.47
N MET A 1193 -6.79 25.22 -45.68
CA MET A 1193 -5.48 25.06 -46.30
C MET A 1193 -4.37 25.74 -45.48
N GLN A 1194 -4.61 26.95 -44.97
CA GLN A 1194 -3.62 27.65 -44.15
C GLN A 1194 -3.40 26.98 -42.78
N LEU A 1195 -4.45 26.46 -42.13
CA LEU A 1195 -4.30 25.72 -40.87
C LEU A 1195 -3.54 24.41 -41.08
N ALA A 1196 -3.91 23.61 -42.08
CA ALA A 1196 -3.22 22.37 -42.41
C ALA A 1196 -1.75 22.59 -42.81
N GLU A 1197 -1.41 23.72 -43.44
CA GLU A 1197 -0.02 24.13 -43.71
C GLU A 1197 0.76 24.42 -42.41
N ARG A 1198 0.13 25.06 -41.42
CA ARG A 1198 0.77 25.39 -40.12
C ARG A 1198 0.97 24.17 -39.24
N GLU A 1199 0.11 23.16 -39.37
CA GLU A 1199 0.22 21.87 -38.68
C GLU A 1199 1.13 20.87 -39.43
N GLY A 1200 1.63 21.22 -40.63
CA GLY A 1200 2.47 20.34 -41.46
C GLY A 1200 1.70 19.21 -42.16
N LEU A 1201 0.37 19.26 -42.17
CA LEU A 1201 -0.54 18.22 -42.65
C LEU A 1201 -0.88 18.38 -44.14
N GLU A 1202 0.15 18.33 -44.99
CA GLU A 1202 0.06 18.61 -46.43
C GLU A 1202 -1.00 17.75 -47.17
N ALA A 1203 -1.28 16.53 -46.71
CA ALA A 1203 -2.37 15.70 -47.27
C ALA A 1203 -3.77 16.28 -47.01
N HIS A 1204 -4.00 16.87 -45.83
CA HIS A 1204 -5.27 17.54 -45.50
C HIS A 1204 -5.43 18.83 -46.32
N ARG A 1205 -4.35 19.60 -46.46
CA ARG A 1205 -4.29 20.79 -47.34
C ARG A 1205 -4.64 20.43 -48.78
N ASN A 1206 -4.03 19.39 -49.36
CA ASN A 1206 -4.29 18.97 -50.74
C ASN A 1206 -5.72 18.45 -50.98
N ALA A 1207 -6.33 17.79 -49.99
CA ALA A 1207 -7.72 17.35 -50.08
C ALA A 1207 -8.70 18.53 -50.30
N VAL A 1208 -8.39 19.70 -49.75
CA VAL A 1208 -9.11 20.96 -50.01
C VAL A 1208 -8.62 21.61 -51.31
N ALA A 1209 -7.31 21.76 -51.48
CA ALA A 1209 -6.70 22.49 -52.60
C ALA A 1209 -7.16 21.99 -53.97
N ILE A 1210 -7.24 20.67 -54.18
CA ILE A 1210 -7.67 20.09 -55.47
C ILE A 1210 -9.12 20.48 -55.79
N ARG A 1211 -10.01 20.48 -54.79
CA ARG A 1211 -11.43 20.85 -54.96
C ARG A 1211 -11.60 22.34 -55.16
N VAL A 1212 -10.89 23.15 -54.37
CA VAL A 1212 -10.90 24.62 -54.49
C VAL A 1212 -10.33 25.06 -55.83
N ALA A 1213 -9.26 24.40 -56.31
CA ALA A 1213 -8.71 24.65 -57.64
C ALA A 1213 -9.65 24.20 -58.78
N ASP A 1214 -10.53 23.23 -58.56
CA ASP A 1214 -11.55 22.84 -59.55
C ASP A 1214 -12.72 23.83 -59.58
N LEU A 1215 -13.13 24.35 -58.42
CA LEU A 1215 -14.17 25.37 -58.26
C LEU A 1215 -13.75 26.80 -58.64
N ARG A 1216 -12.45 27.04 -58.85
CA ARG A 1216 -11.87 28.35 -59.23
C ARG A 1216 -11.30 28.39 -60.66
N LYS A 1217 -11.74 27.46 -61.52
CA LYS A 1217 -11.50 27.46 -62.98
C LYS A 1217 -12.57 28.26 -63.73
#